data_AF-L9X0D1-F1
#
_entry.id   AF-L9X0D1-F1
#
_cell.length_a   1.000
_cell.length_b   1.000
_cell.length_c   1.000
_cell.angle_alpha   90.00
_cell.angle_beta   90.00
_cell.angle_gamma   90.00
#
_symmetry.space_group_name_H-M   'P 1'
#
loop_
_entity.id
_entity.type
_entity.pdbx_description
1 polymer ?
#
loop_
_entity_poly.entity_id
_entity_poly.type
_entity_poly.pdbx_seq_one_letter_code
_entity_poly.pdbx_strand_id
1 'polypeptide(L)'
;MATMVPASTAVAAEDDRTVTLVFDTHFHGRFRDSEAAELNIQRYYTVVEEKLEEYDNAVFVGIGDDFAPSLLGLEYEGEHMVEALNAMDVAVNGVGNHEFDFGPDRAIELFGESEFPWVVANLLDDGGETLENTERWTTQELGDLTVGFFGMVSENFHNITDYPDDWQVLDNVDAGQEAVDELREEGADIVVCPAHVSTGTHERMAENIDGLDAIVGSHSGVVLDQPAEIDGTINAEFGDEFDHIGAITLNDEGELVDWERIDLLAEDWEPRDEVDEFDEISTRNVGEIEKHEALDELYEKYQVPLDDRLGEPFFHSETELNWSFDNYAIETGGGNVITDAIREVGDVADVDVDIGIINGGGIRADTTFGPGEITGAAVMEALPFPNELWIIEVTGEELQDFLANEQRAHPSEQFGTQPAIQISGVSYEWWGHDWESEIRNVFVGGDPVDEDETYLLAGTDFQIEREDALDHENKLIAETGQFVGPFVLDTLEEWGTVAPEREYRMIRWDEDVGEADLAPGADRTEVTFEVPPGAEEIETDEPVVAVNRDGETVEAEAVSADGEAVTASFATTPLLDLAAVEDPAIRVFAHYHADQAEWPYDFDIPTSDGYDHLKVRADVDEDDLGDFTPAERTRLVRERVAALDLHRGTENSLTSTLENAANSFDRANETAAANRLCAFINQVEAQRGKKIDEADADDLIERAEEIIAAVGEEC
;
A
#
# COMPACT_ATOMS: atom_id res chain seq x y z
N MET A 1 7.16 -41.02 -2.77
CA MET A 1 6.77 -40.79 -4.19
C MET A 1 5.25 -40.85 -4.16
N ALA A 2 4.60 -39.69 -4.14
CA ALA A 2 3.15 -39.60 -4.14
C ALA A 2 2.57 -40.42 -5.30
N THR A 3 1.56 -41.21 -5.00
CA THR A 3 0.81 -41.97 -6.01
C THR A 3 -0.52 -41.26 -6.19
N MET A 4 -0.77 -40.78 -7.40
CA MET A 4 -2.08 -40.25 -7.78
C MET A 4 -3.11 -41.38 -7.70
N VAL A 5 -4.23 -41.13 -7.02
CA VAL A 5 -5.31 -42.12 -6.84
C VAL A 5 -6.25 -42.06 -8.05
N PRO A 6 -6.27 -43.07 -8.94
CA PRO A 6 -7.18 -43.05 -10.08
C PRO A 6 -8.64 -43.23 -9.65
N ALA A 7 -9.54 -42.51 -10.32
CA ALA A 7 -11.00 -42.64 -10.28
C ALA A 7 -11.50 -44.07 -9.98
N SER A 8 -12.29 -44.19 -8.91
CA SER A 8 -12.96 -45.43 -8.54
C SER A 8 -14.15 -45.65 -9.47
N THR A 9 -14.12 -46.74 -10.25
CA THR A 9 -15.32 -47.16 -10.98
C THR A 9 -16.39 -47.50 -9.95
N ALA A 10 -17.46 -46.70 -9.90
CA ALA A 10 -18.67 -46.94 -9.11
C ALA A 10 -18.99 -48.43 -8.96
N VAL A 11 -18.54 -49.01 -7.84
CA VAL A 11 -19.08 -50.24 -7.31
C VAL A 11 -19.80 -49.81 -6.05
N ALA A 12 -21.09 -49.56 -6.20
CA ALA A 12 -22.04 -49.78 -5.12
C ALA A 12 -21.81 -51.21 -4.59
N ALA A 13 -20.94 -51.33 -3.59
CA ALA A 13 -20.74 -52.52 -2.80
C ALA A 13 -21.49 -52.31 -1.49
N GLU A 14 -22.36 -53.25 -1.16
CA GLU A 14 -23.16 -53.32 0.06
C GLU A 14 -22.28 -53.52 1.31
N ASP A 15 -21.43 -52.56 1.67
CA ASP A 15 -20.75 -52.49 2.98
C ASP A 15 -20.91 -51.07 3.57
N ASP A 16 -21.92 -50.92 4.44
CA ASP A 16 -22.48 -49.69 5.03
C ASP A 16 -21.56 -48.97 6.06
N ARG A 17 -20.25 -48.80 5.83
CA ARG A 17 -19.36 -48.06 6.76
C ARG A 17 -18.42 -47.08 6.06
N THR A 18 -18.98 -45.98 5.58
CA THR A 18 -18.21 -44.85 5.02
C THR A 18 -18.59 -43.55 5.72
N VAL A 19 -17.67 -42.59 5.69
CA VAL A 19 -17.88 -41.20 6.08
C VAL A 19 -17.43 -40.29 4.95
N THR A 20 -18.16 -39.21 4.72
CA THR A 20 -17.82 -38.18 3.75
C THR A 20 -17.49 -36.87 4.46
N LEU A 21 -16.38 -36.27 4.05
CA LEU A 21 -15.94 -34.96 4.52
C LEU A 21 -16.14 -34.00 3.38
N VAL A 22 -17.03 -33.02 3.56
CA VAL A 22 -17.12 -31.84 2.69
C VAL A 22 -16.31 -30.74 3.37
N PHE A 23 -15.48 -30.03 2.64
CA PHE A 23 -14.53 -29.13 3.27
C PHE A 23 -14.13 -27.95 2.40
N ASP A 24 -13.36 -27.10 3.08
CA ASP A 24 -12.77 -25.82 2.76
C ASP A 24 -13.64 -24.63 3.18
N THR A 25 -13.30 -24.00 4.31
CA THR A 25 -13.85 -22.70 4.71
C THR A 25 -12.98 -21.59 4.15
N HIS A 26 -11.83 -21.28 4.79
CA HIS A 26 -10.80 -20.39 4.24
C HIS A 26 -11.35 -19.07 3.65
N PHE A 27 -12.32 -18.45 4.33
CA PHE A 27 -13.07 -17.34 3.75
C PHE A 27 -12.39 -15.97 3.88
N HIS A 28 -11.27 -15.89 4.58
CA HIS A 28 -10.48 -14.66 4.74
C HIS A 28 -11.30 -13.48 5.30
N GLY A 29 -12.27 -13.75 6.16
CA GLY A 29 -13.17 -12.73 6.70
C GLY A 29 -14.21 -12.21 5.72
N ARG A 30 -14.39 -12.80 4.53
CA ARG A 30 -15.27 -12.28 3.47
C ARG A 30 -16.60 -13.01 3.40
N PHE A 31 -17.61 -12.31 2.89
CA PHE A 31 -18.88 -12.92 2.46
C PHE A 31 -18.98 -13.08 0.94
N ARG A 32 -18.09 -12.45 0.18
CA ARG A 32 -18.07 -12.49 -1.28
C ARG A 32 -16.63 -12.40 -1.78
N ASP A 33 -16.39 -12.98 -2.93
CA ASP A 33 -15.12 -12.84 -3.63
C ASP A 33 -14.83 -11.37 -3.96
N SER A 34 -13.56 -11.02 -3.97
CA SER A 34 -13.07 -9.66 -4.18
C SER A 34 -13.18 -9.21 -5.65
N GLU A 35 -13.08 -10.13 -6.60
CA GLU A 35 -13.12 -9.85 -8.05
C GLU A 35 -14.51 -10.12 -8.66
N ALA A 36 -15.27 -11.06 -8.10
CA ALA A 36 -16.57 -11.50 -8.58
C ALA A 36 -17.60 -11.71 -7.45
N ALA A 37 -18.23 -10.62 -7.02
CA ALA A 37 -19.20 -10.58 -5.90
C ALA A 37 -20.35 -11.62 -5.95
N GLU A 38 -20.68 -12.17 -7.11
CA GLU A 38 -21.65 -13.26 -7.28
C GLU A 38 -21.18 -14.60 -6.70
N LEU A 39 -19.86 -14.83 -6.61
CA LEU A 39 -19.23 -15.87 -5.82
C LEU A 39 -19.27 -15.39 -4.37
N ASN A 40 -20.09 -16.05 -3.56
CA ASN A 40 -20.37 -15.61 -2.21
C ASN A 40 -20.76 -16.76 -1.29
N ILE A 41 -20.57 -16.52 0.00
CA ILE A 41 -20.77 -17.49 1.07
C ILE A 41 -22.20 -18.06 1.07
N GLN A 42 -23.20 -17.27 0.68
CA GLN A 42 -24.60 -17.73 0.63
C GLN A 42 -24.82 -18.85 -0.38
N ARG A 43 -24.19 -18.74 -1.56
CA ARG A 43 -24.34 -19.75 -2.62
C ARG A 43 -23.37 -20.90 -2.46
N TYR A 44 -22.17 -20.59 -2.01
CA TYR A 44 -21.17 -21.58 -1.60
C TYR A 44 -21.80 -22.58 -0.62
N TYR A 45 -22.40 -22.08 0.46
CA TYR A 45 -23.00 -22.96 1.45
C TYR A 45 -24.25 -23.70 0.95
N THR A 46 -25.05 -23.12 0.05
CA THR A 46 -26.14 -23.89 -0.61
C THR A 46 -25.60 -25.15 -1.30
N VAL A 47 -24.44 -25.05 -1.96
CA VAL A 47 -23.81 -26.21 -2.61
C VAL A 47 -23.25 -27.19 -1.58
N VAL A 48 -22.63 -26.71 -0.50
CA VAL A 48 -22.18 -27.55 0.62
C VAL A 48 -23.37 -28.30 1.22
N GLU A 49 -24.48 -27.63 1.54
CA GLU A 49 -25.69 -28.24 2.10
C GLU A 49 -26.26 -29.31 1.17
N GLU A 50 -26.36 -29.02 -0.13
CA GLU A 50 -26.80 -30.02 -1.12
C GLU A 50 -25.87 -31.25 -1.13
N LYS A 51 -24.55 -31.06 -0.98
CA LYS A 51 -23.58 -32.16 -0.91
C LYS A 51 -23.70 -32.96 0.38
N LEU A 52 -23.87 -32.31 1.51
CA LEU A 52 -24.12 -32.99 2.79
C LEU A 52 -25.39 -33.86 2.73
N GLU A 53 -26.44 -33.42 2.03
CA GLU A 53 -27.68 -34.19 1.83
C GLU A 53 -27.55 -35.41 0.91
N GLU A 54 -26.49 -35.48 0.07
CA GLU A 54 -26.25 -36.62 -0.84
C GLU A 54 -25.78 -37.88 -0.10
N TYR A 55 -25.22 -37.74 1.10
CA TYR A 55 -24.60 -38.82 1.86
C TYR A 55 -25.26 -39.02 3.24
N ASP A 56 -25.36 -40.27 3.69
CA ASP A 56 -25.98 -40.59 5.00
C ASP A 56 -25.09 -40.19 6.20
N ASN A 57 -23.77 -40.18 6.01
CA ASN A 57 -22.78 -39.87 7.04
C ASN A 57 -21.78 -38.82 6.52
N ALA A 58 -22.24 -37.57 6.36
CA ALA A 58 -21.39 -36.46 5.93
C ALA A 58 -21.31 -35.34 6.97
N VAL A 59 -20.18 -34.64 6.99
CA VAL A 59 -19.95 -33.44 7.79
C VAL A 59 -19.23 -32.37 6.98
N PHE A 60 -19.47 -31.11 7.32
CA PHE A 60 -18.70 -29.99 6.82
C PHE A 60 -17.56 -29.66 7.78
N VAL A 61 -16.34 -29.57 7.24
CA VAL A 61 -15.10 -29.40 7.99
C VAL A 61 -14.43 -28.10 7.54
N GLY A 62 -14.22 -27.19 8.48
CA GLY A 62 -13.43 -25.97 8.26
C GLY A 62 -11.95 -26.20 8.51
N ILE A 63 -11.12 -25.32 7.94
CA ILE A 63 -9.66 -25.46 7.97
C ILE A 63 -8.92 -24.25 8.55
N GLY A 64 -9.62 -23.19 8.99
CA GLY A 64 -9.01 -21.93 9.47
C GLY A 64 -8.77 -20.88 8.37
N ASP A 65 -8.22 -19.73 8.77
CA ASP A 65 -8.18 -18.43 8.06
C ASP A 65 -9.56 -17.94 7.62
N ASP A 66 -10.49 -17.92 8.57
CA ASP A 66 -11.86 -17.50 8.38
C ASP A 66 -12.11 -16.06 8.83
N PHE A 67 -11.34 -15.49 9.78
CA PHE A 67 -11.68 -14.18 10.37
C PHE A 67 -11.13 -12.97 9.61
N ALA A 68 -9.99 -13.12 8.95
CA ALA A 68 -9.23 -12.07 8.28
C ALA A 68 -8.45 -12.66 7.09
N PRO A 69 -7.89 -11.85 6.17
CA PRO A 69 -7.99 -10.40 6.05
C PRO A 69 -9.17 -9.92 5.21
N SER A 70 -10.01 -9.04 5.78
CA SER A 70 -11.00 -8.29 5.00
C SER A 70 -11.47 -7.01 5.69
N LEU A 71 -12.15 -6.15 4.93
CA LEU A 71 -12.85 -4.99 5.49
C LEU A 71 -13.92 -5.35 6.52
N LEU A 72 -14.63 -6.46 6.32
CA LEU A 72 -15.58 -6.95 7.31
C LEU A 72 -14.85 -7.46 8.56
N GLY A 73 -13.73 -8.14 8.37
CA GLY A 73 -12.78 -8.54 9.40
C GLY A 73 -12.40 -7.36 10.28
N LEU A 74 -11.92 -6.27 9.68
CA LEU A 74 -11.53 -5.07 10.41
C LEU A 74 -12.70 -4.38 11.12
N GLU A 75 -13.86 -4.28 10.47
CA GLU A 75 -15.01 -3.58 11.05
C GLU A 75 -15.65 -4.35 12.21
N TYR A 76 -15.67 -5.69 12.12
CA TYR A 76 -16.41 -6.55 13.05
C TYR A 76 -15.52 -7.48 13.87
N GLU A 77 -14.20 -7.39 13.70
CA GLU A 77 -13.17 -8.15 14.42
C GLU A 77 -13.55 -9.65 14.50
N GLY A 78 -13.86 -10.26 13.34
CA GLY A 78 -14.21 -11.69 13.20
C GLY A 78 -15.63 -12.12 13.61
N GLU A 79 -16.43 -11.26 14.26
CA GLU A 79 -17.77 -11.63 14.79
C GLU A 79 -18.71 -12.14 13.68
N HIS A 80 -18.70 -11.49 12.53
CA HIS A 80 -19.56 -11.82 11.39
C HIS A 80 -19.29 -13.23 10.85
N MET A 81 -18.05 -13.69 10.94
CA MET A 81 -17.66 -15.03 10.49
C MET A 81 -18.01 -16.10 11.52
N VAL A 82 -17.90 -15.84 12.82
CA VAL A 82 -18.41 -16.77 13.83
C VAL A 82 -19.91 -17.02 13.62
N GLU A 83 -20.71 -15.97 13.39
CA GLU A 83 -22.14 -16.13 13.10
C GLU A 83 -22.39 -16.90 11.79
N ALA A 84 -21.58 -16.66 10.76
CA ALA A 84 -21.68 -17.37 9.49
C ALA A 84 -21.34 -18.85 9.62
N LEU A 85 -20.20 -19.18 10.23
CA LEU A 85 -19.75 -20.57 10.44
C LEU A 85 -20.74 -21.34 11.34
N ASN A 86 -21.31 -20.70 12.36
CA ASN A 86 -22.39 -21.28 13.17
C ASN A 86 -23.64 -21.58 12.32
N ALA A 87 -24.01 -20.67 11.42
CA ALA A 87 -25.14 -20.88 10.49
C ALA A 87 -24.86 -21.96 9.43
N MET A 88 -23.59 -22.28 9.20
CA MET A 88 -23.12 -23.31 8.27
C MET A 88 -23.02 -24.72 8.90
N ASP A 89 -23.38 -24.88 10.18
CA ASP A 89 -23.35 -26.16 10.91
C ASP A 89 -22.00 -26.91 10.76
N VAL A 90 -20.89 -26.16 10.82
CA VAL A 90 -19.53 -26.69 10.75
C VAL A 90 -19.34 -27.72 11.87
N ALA A 91 -18.84 -28.91 11.54
CA ALA A 91 -18.69 -29.98 12.53
C ALA A 91 -17.42 -29.83 13.38
N VAL A 92 -16.38 -29.26 12.81
CA VAL A 92 -15.08 -28.95 13.42
C VAL A 92 -14.36 -27.95 12.52
N ASN A 93 -13.61 -27.02 13.09
CA ASN A 93 -12.77 -26.09 12.34
C ASN A 93 -11.33 -26.15 12.81
N GLY A 94 -10.38 -26.18 11.87
CA GLY A 94 -8.97 -25.95 12.16
C GLY A 94 -8.73 -24.51 12.57
N VAL A 95 -7.56 -24.23 13.16
CA VAL A 95 -7.10 -22.86 13.42
C VAL A 95 -6.00 -22.54 12.41
N GLY A 96 -6.12 -21.40 11.74
CA GLY A 96 -5.14 -20.75 10.89
C GLY A 96 -4.51 -19.53 11.55
N ASN A 97 -3.64 -18.84 10.83
CA ASN A 97 -2.95 -17.64 11.34
C ASN A 97 -3.90 -16.46 11.43
N HIS A 98 -4.79 -16.29 10.45
CA HIS A 98 -5.67 -15.13 10.39
C HIS A 98 -6.81 -15.16 11.42
N GLU A 99 -6.93 -16.22 12.22
CA GLU A 99 -7.76 -16.19 13.42
C GLU A 99 -7.24 -15.21 14.50
N PHE A 100 -5.94 -14.86 14.46
CA PHE A 100 -5.26 -14.07 15.48
C PHE A 100 -4.99 -12.61 15.09
N ASP A 101 -5.34 -12.18 13.87
CA ASP A 101 -5.05 -10.82 13.37
C ASP A 101 -5.67 -9.70 14.22
N PHE A 102 -6.78 -9.98 14.90
CA PHE A 102 -7.43 -9.04 15.83
C PHE A 102 -6.95 -9.20 17.28
N GLY A 103 -5.85 -9.93 17.47
CA GLY A 103 -5.21 -10.23 18.73
C GLY A 103 -5.68 -11.53 19.41
N PRO A 104 -4.82 -12.14 20.25
CA PRO A 104 -5.08 -13.44 20.88
C PRO A 104 -6.27 -13.44 21.83
N ASP A 105 -6.50 -12.34 22.55
CA ASP A 105 -7.65 -12.20 23.45
C ASP A 105 -8.97 -12.23 22.66
N ARG A 106 -9.00 -11.61 21.49
CA ARG A 106 -10.17 -11.59 20.61
C ARG A 106 -10.41 -12.95 19.97
N ALA A 107 -9.35 -13.61 19.50
CA ALA A 107 -9.43 -14.98 18.97
C ALA A 107 -10.05 -15.94 19.99
N ILE A 108 -9.55 -15.94 21.24
CA ILE A 108 -10.06 -16.79 22.33
C ILE A 108 -11.53 -16.50 22.66
N GLU A 109 -11.95 -15.24 22.61
CA GLU A 109 -13.36 -14.85 22.77
C GLU A 109 -14.22 -15.47 21.66
N LEU A 110 -13.84 -15.27 20.40
CA LEU A 110 -14.55 -15.77 19.23
C LEU A 110 -14.64 -17.30 19.21
N PHE A 111 -13.56 -18.00 19.58
CA PHE A 111 -13.58 -19.46 19.75
C PHE A 111 -14.63 -19.91 20.77
N GLY A 112 -14.83 -19.13 21.83
CA GLY A 112 -15.85 -19.38 22.85
C GLY A 112 -17.30 -19.05 22.41
N GLU A 113 -17.46 -18.26 21.35
CA GLU A 113 -18.76 -17.91 20.74
C GLU A 113 -19.19 -18.89 19.64
N SER A 114 -18.26 -19.71 19.13
CA SER A 114 -18.54 -20.76 18.15
C SER A 114 -19.35 -21.92 18.73
N GLU A 115 -20.28 -22.45 17.93
CA GLU A 115 -21.11 -23.62 18.28
C GLU A 115 -20.46 -24.96 17.91
N PHE A 116 -19.24 -24.90 17.36
CA PHE A 116 -18.41 -26.02 16.92
C PHE A 116 -17.03 -25.98 17.60
N PRO A 117 -16.33 -27.13 17.69
CA PRO A 117 -14.99 -27.16 18.26
C PRO A 117 -13.94 -26.60 17.28
N TRP A 118 -13.09 -25.72 17.79
CA TRP A 118 -11.83 -25.34 17.16
C TRP A 118 -10.74 -26.33 17.57
N VAL A 119 -10.00 -26.88 16.59
CA VAL A 119 -8.93 -27.84 16.84
C VAL A 119 -7.55 -27.32 16.45
N VAL A 120 -6.58 -27.40 17.36
CA VAL A 120 -5.17 -27.06 17.10
C VAL A 120 -4.23 -27.87 18.00
N ALA A 121 -3.50 -28.81 17.42
CA ALA A 121 -2.70 -29.76 18.18
C ALA A 121 -1.32 -29.23 18.59
N ASN A 122 -0.75 -28.31 17.81
CA ASN A 122 0.64 -27.88 17.95
C ASN A 122 0.81 -26.45 18.47
N LEU A 123 -0.26 -25.72 18.78
CA LEU A 123 -0.20 -24.40 19.42
C LEU A 123 -0.69 -24.50 20.86
N LEU A 124 0.17 -24.10 21.80
CA LEU A 124 -0.09 -24.19 23.25
C LEU A 124 0.22 -22.86 23.93
N ASP A 125 -0.40 -22.63 25.09
CA ASP A 125 -0.14 -21.45 25.90
C ASP A 125 1.25 -21.45 26.58
N ASP A 126 1.54 -20.42 27.37
CA ASP A 126 2.78 -20.26 28.14
C ASP A 126 3.03 -21.38 29.18
N GLY A 127 1.96 -22.06 29.58
CA GLY A 127 1.98 -23.23 30.45
C GLY A 127 2.25 -24.55 29.72
N GLY A 128 2.15 -24.57 28.39
CA GLY A 128 2.15 -25.78 27.57
C GLY A 128 0.81 -26.52 27.63
N GLU A 129 -0.28 -25.81 27.88
CA GLU A 129 -1.65 -26.32 27.89
C GLU A 129 -2.39 -25.86 26.61
N THR A 130 -3.52 -26.50 26.31
CA THR A 130 -4.40 -26.11 25.19
C THR A 130 -4.90 -24.67 25.34
N LEU A 131 -4.98 -23.94 24.23
CA LEU A 131 -5.55 -22.59 24.24
C LEU A 131 -7.01 -22.61 24.72
N GLU A 132 -7.41 -21.58 25.46
CA GLU A 132 -8.78 -21.46 25.97
C GLU A 132 -9.80 -21.48 24.82
N ASN A 133 -10.91 -22.21 25.02
CA ASN A 133 -11.97 -22.45 24.02
C ASN A 133 -11.55 -23.21 22.76
N THR A 134 -10.36 -23.81 22.73
CA THR A 134 -9.93 -24.75 21.69
C THR A 134 -9.74 -26.15 22.26
N GLU A 135 -9.62 -27.15 21.38
CA GLU A 135 -9.24 -28.51 21.72
C GLU A 135 -7.96 -28.88 20.93
N ARG A 136 -7.07 -29.71 21.50
CA ARG A 136 -5.94 -30.22 20.70
C ARG A 136 -6.42 -31.21 19.63
N TRP A 137 -7.48 -31.94 19.94
CA TRP A 137 -8.15 -32.90 19.09
C TRP A 137 -9.55 -33.19 19.63
N THR A 138 -10.44 -33.69 18.78
CA THR A 138 -11.82 -34.03 19.15
C THR A 138 -12.32 -35.24 18.36
N THR A 139 -13.44 -35.83 18.77
CA THR A 139 -14.07 -36.97 18.06
C THR A 139 -15.53 -36.70 17.74
N GLN A 140 -15.97 -37.08 16.54
CA GLN A 140 -17.38 -37.05 16.11
C GLN A 140 -17.86 -38.48 15.79
N GLU A 141 -19.07 -38.82 16.22
CA GLU A 141 -19.73 -40.07 15.85
C GLU A 141 -20.52 -39.87 14.54
N LEU A 142 -20.10 -40.54 13.46
CA LEU A 142 -20.70 -40.45 12.13
C LEU A 142 -21.15 -41.84 11.69
N GLY A 143 -22.45 -42.09 11.87
CA GLY A 143 -23.05 -43.42 11.70
C GLY A 143 -22.52 -44.41 12.73
N ASP A 144 -21.85 -45.47 12.26
CA ASP A 144 -21.20 -46.50 13.08
C ASP A 144 -19.66 -46.31 13.14
N LEU A 145 -19.16 -45.14 12.75
CA LEU A 145 -17.74 -44.78 12.79
C LEU A 145 -17.49 -43.62 13.76
N THR A 146 -16.36 -43.66 14.44
CA THR A 146 -15.83 -42.52 15.20
C THR A 146 -14.71 -41.87 14.40
N VAL A 147 -14.87 -40.60 14.04
CA VAL A 147 -13.84 -39.83 13.33
C VAL A 147 -13.17 -38.89 14.31
N GLY A 148 -11.86 -39.00 14.44
CA GLY A 148 -11.01 -38.10 15.20
C GLY A 148 -10.50 -36.96 14.32
N PHE A 149 -10.49 -35.75 14.86
CA PHE A 149 -10.02 -34.55 14.19
C PHE A 149 -8.96 -33.84 15.03
N PHE A 150 -7.90 -33.35 14.38
CA PHE A 150 -6.92 -32.47 15.01
C PHE A 150 -6.38 -31.47 13.99
N GLY A 151 -6.27 -30.19 14.35
CA GLY A 151 -5.77 -29.15 13.44
C GLY A 151 -4.27 -28.88 13.64
N MET A 152 -3.68 -28.14 12.70
CA MET A 152 -2.27 -27.79 12.70
C MET A 152 -2.07 -26.37 12.17
N VAL A 153 -1.22 -25.61 12.86
CA VAL A 153 -0.68 -24.32 12.39
C VAL A 153 0.77 -24.48 11.93
N SER A 154 1.26 -23.52 11.14
CA SER A 154 2.66 -23.49 10.66
C SER A 154 3.68 -23.47 11.81
N GLU A 155 4.83 -24.14 11.68
CA GLU A 155 5.92 -24.04 12.68
C GLU A 155 6.50 -22.61 12.78
N ASN A 156 6.35 -21.80 11.73
CA ASN A 156 6.79 -20.40 11.69
C ASN A 156 5.65 -19.41 11.99
N PHE A 157 4.61 -19.85 12.70
CA PHE A 157 3.41 -19.06 12.97
C PHE A 157 3.70 -17.64 13.47
N HIS A 158 4.75 -17.45 14.29
CA HIS A 158 5.15 -16.14 14.87
C HIS A 158 5.65 -15.12 13.83
N ASN A 159 6.02 -15.58 12.63
CA ASN A 159 6.48 -14.70 11.56
C ASN A 159 5.34 -14.34 10.59
N ILE A 160 4.10 -14.69 10.92
CA ILE A 160 2.93 -14.56 10.04
C ILE A 160 1.83 -13.74 10.72
N THR A 161 1.63 -13.91 12.02
CA THR A 161 0.67 -13.14 12.81
C THR A 161 1.24 -12.93 14.21
N ASP A 162 0.90 -11.80 14.84
CA ASP A 162 1.42 -11.45 16.17
C ASP A 162 0.64 -12.18 17.27
N TYR A 163 1.35 -12.94 18.11
CA TYR A 163 0.79 -13.61 19.29
C TYR A 163 1.85 -13.73 20.39
N PRO A 164 1.46 -14.02 21.64
CA PRO A 164 2.37 -13.89 22.77
C PRO A 164 3.63 -14.74 22.63
N ASP A 165 4.81 -14.11 22.73
CA ASP A 165 6.16 -14.73 22.64
C ASP A 165 6.36 -15.97 23.54
N ASP A 166 5.56 -16.12 24.59
CA ASP A 166 5.66 -17.21 25.54
C ASP A 166 4.80 -18.43 25.18
N TRP A 167 3.93 -18.32 24.18
CA TRP A 167 3.21 -19.47 23.61
C TRP A 167 4.17 -20.44 22.92
N GLN A 168 3.75 -21.69 22.79
CA GLN A 168 4.59 -22.77 22.30
C GLN A 168 4.01 -23.34 21.01
N VAL A 169 4.78 -23.22 19.93
CA VAL A 169 4.53 -23.96 18.69
C VAL A 169 5.38 -25.23 18.68
N LEU A 170 4.71 -26.38 18.69
CA LEU A 170 5.33 -27.70 18.61
C LEU A 170 5.61 -28.08 17.14
N ASP A 171 6.58 -28.99 16.95
CA ASP A 171 6.84 -29.61 15.66
C ASP A 171 5.58 -30.32 15.13
N ASN A 172 5.21 -30.07 13.87
CA ASN A 172 3.96 -30.59 13.31
C ASN A 172 3.89 -32.12 13.32
N VAL A 173 5.02 -32.80 13.12
CA VAL A 173 5.08 -34.27 13.10
C VAL A 173 4.98 -34.82 14.52
N ASP A 174 5.74 -34.26 15.47
CA ASP A 174 5.71 -34.74 16.85
C ASP A 174 4.32 -34.53 17.49
N ALA A 175 3.72 -33.34 17.31
CA ALA A 175 2.39 -33.04 17.83
C ALA A 175 1.30 -33.84 17.11
N GLY A 176 1.44 -34.06 15.80
CA GLY A 176 0.49 -34.84 15.01
C GLY A 176 0.52 -36.32 15.37
N GLN A 177 1.70 -36.88 15.63
CA GLN A 177 1.81 -38.25 16.12
C GLN A 177 1.17 -38.42 17.50
N GLU A 178 1.35 -37.43 18.40
CA GLU A 178 0.68 -37.43 19.71
C GLU A 178 -0.85 -37.43 19.54
N ALA A 179 -1.38 -36.55 18.69
CA ALA A 179 -2.83 -36.47 18.44
C ALA A 179 -3.39 -37.76 17.86
N VAL A 180 -2.71 -38.38 16.88
CA VAL A 180 -3.10 -39.68 16.32
C VAL A 180 -3.10 -40.76 17.40
N ASP A 181 -2.03 -40.87 18.20
CA ASP A 181 -1.93 -41.89 19.24
C ASP A 181 -3.08 -41.78 20.26
N GLU A 182 -3.41 -40.56 20.71
CA GLU A 182 -4.49 -40.29 21.67
C GLU A 182 -5.87 -40.56 21.05
N LEU A 183 -6.16 -40.07 19.84
CA LEU A 183 -7.44 -40.32 19.15
C LEU A 183 -7.68 -41.81 18.91
N ARG A 184 -6.63 -42.57 18.55
CA ARG A 184 -6.73 -44.03 18.41
C ARG A 184 -6.94 -44.73 19.76
N GLU A 185 -6.36 -44.23 20.85
CA GLU A 185 -6.63 -44.74 22.20
C GLU A 185 -8.08 -44.44 22.65
N GLU A 186 -8.63 -43.30 22.25
CA GLU A 186 -10.04 -42.93 22.46
C GLU A 186 -11.03 -43.72 21.60
N GLY A 187 -10.54 -44.38 20.55
CA GLY A 187 -11.30 -45.33 19.74
C GLY A 187 -11.72 -44.79 18.37
N ALA A 188 -11.06 -43.75 17.85
CA ALA A 188 -11.26 -43.26 16.50
C ALA A 188 -10.98 -44.37 15.46
N ASP A 189 -11.99 -44.67 14.64
CA ASP A 189 -11.88 -45.55 13.47
C ASP A 189 -11.13 -44.85 12.33
N ILE A 190 -11.29 -43.53 12.20
CA ILE A 190 -10.63 -42.68 11.21
C ILE A 190 -10.04 -41.45 11.91
N VAL A 191 -8.85 -41.00 11.51
CA VAL A 191 -8.19 -39.79 12.04
C VAL A 191 -7.84 -38.85 10.89
N VAL A 192 -8.37 -37.62 10.96
CA VAL A 192 -8.25 -36.59 9.93
C VAL A 192 -7.64 -35.32 10.50
N CYS A 193 -6.79 -34.68 9.70
CA CYS A 193 -6.18 -33.39 10.02
C CYS A 193 -6.72 -32.30 9.07
N PRO A 194 -7.71 -31.49 9.49
CA PRO A 194 -7.97 -30.20 8.85
C PRO A 194 -6.81 -29.27 9.14
N ALA A 195 -5.88 -29.15 8.20
CA ALA A 195 -4.58 -28.53 8.43
C ALA A 195 -4.49 -27.18 7.74
N HIS A 196 -4.03 -26.17 8.49
CA HIS A 196 -3.75 -24.84 7.99
C HIS A 196 -2.23 -24.65 7.81
N VAL A 197 -1.63 -25.44 6.93
CA VAL A 197 -0.19 -25.39 6.67
C VAL A 197 0.10 -25.50 5.18
N SER A 198 1.32 -25.12 4.79
CA SER A 198 1.73 -25.22 3.38
C SER A 198 1.69 -26.66 2.85
N THR A 199 1.48 -26.83 1.54
CA THR A 199 1.52 -28.13 0.84
C THR A 199 2.79 -28.93 1.16
N GLY A 200 3.94 -28.28 1.28
CA GLY A 200 5.20 -28.96 1.65
C GLY A 200 5.17 -29.54 3.07
N THR A 201 4.47 -28.90 4.00
CA THR A 201 4.23 -29.41 5.35
C THR A 201 3.21 -30.56 5.34
N HIS A 202 2.17 -30.51 4.51
CA HIS A 202 1.26 -31.65 4.32
C HIS A 202 2.00 -32.91 3.90
N GLU A 203 2.86 -32.81 2.88
CA GLU A 203 3.67 -33.95 2.41
C GLU A 203 4.55 -34.49 3.55
N ARG A 204 5.22 -33.60 4.31
CA ARG A 204 6.04 -33.99 5.46
C ARG A 204 5.23 -34.71 6.54
N MET A 205 4.04 -34.23 6.87
CA MET A 205 3.17 -34.84 7.86
C MET A 205 2.69 -36.22 7.40
N ALA A 206 2.19 -36.33 6.18
CA ALA A 206 1.75 -37.59 5.59
C ALA A 206 2.88 -38.66 5.54
N GLU A 207 4.12 -38.27 5.26
CA GLU A 207 5.26 -39.20 5.24
C GLU A 207 5.72 -39.67 6.63
N ASN A 208 5.41 -38.93 7.71
CA ASN A 208 6.06 -39.13 9.01
C ASN A 208 5.11 -39.37 10.19
N ILE A 209 3.80 -39.19 10.03
CA ILE A 209 2.80 -39.46 11.08
C ILE A 209 2.17 -40.83 10.81
N ASP A 210 2.53 -41.83 11.62
CA ASP A 210 1.99 -43.18 11.51
C ASP A 210 0.53 -43.21 12.00
N GLY A 211 -0.40 -43.58 11.11
CA GLY A 211 -1.82 -43.80 11.44
C GLY A 211 -2.76 -42.62 11.19
N LEU A 212 -2.27 -41.57 10.52
CA LEU A 212 -3.05 -40.48 9.96
C LEU A 212 -3.72 -40.92 8.66
N ASP A 213 -5.04 -40.83 8.55
CA ASP A 213 -5.77 -41.31 7.37
C ASP A 213 -5.92 -40.22 6.31
N ALA A 214 -6.22 -38.98 6.71
CA ALA A 214 -6.39 -37.88 5.76
C ALA A 214 -5.91 -36.52 6.30
N ILE A 215 -5.44 -35.69 5.38
CA ILE A 215 -5.19 -34.26 5.53
C ILE A 215 -6.11 -33.55 4.53
N VAL A 216 -6.86 -32.56 4.99
CA VAL A 216 -7.81 -31.79 4.17
C VAL A 216 -7.57 -30.29 4.33
N GLY A 217 -7.74 -29.55 3.25
CA GLY A 217 -7.58 -28.09 3.19
C GLY A 217 -6.29 -27.62 2.54
N SER A 218 -6.15 -26.31 2.34
CA SER A 218 -4.92 -25.67 1.89
C SER A 218 -4.74 -24.30 2.53
N HIS A 219 -3.58 -24.03 3.13
CA HIS A 219 -3.18 -22.65 3.49
C HIS A 219 -2.70 -21.87 2.26
N SER A 220 -2.11 -22.56 1.29
CA SER A 220 -1.39 -21.93 0.16
C SER A 220 -2.28 -21.67 -1.07
N GLY A 221 -3.60 -21.81 -0.95
CA GLY A 221 -4.55 -21.74 -2.08
C GLY A 221 -4.26 -22.77 -3.18
N VAL A 222 -3.63 -23.91 -2.82
CA VAL A 222 -3.26 -24.94 -3.79
C VAL A 222 -4.48 -25.81 -4.07
N VAL A 223 -4.89 -25.81 -5.33
CA VAL A 223 -5.96 -26.65 -5.84
C VAL A 223 -5.36 -27.82 -6.62
N LEU A 224 -5.40 -29.01 -6.05
CA LEU A 224 -5.03 -30.24 -6.74
C LEU A 224 -6.15 -30.67 -7.70
N ASP A 225 -5.77 -31.32 -8.80
CA ASP A 225 -6.75 -31.92 -9.71
C ASP A 225 -7.41 -33.17 -9.13
N GLN A 226 -6.73 -33.89 -8.23
CA GLN A 226 -7.24 -35.06 -7.50
C GLN A 226 -6.46 -35.25 -6.19
N PRO A 227 -6.97 -36.00 -5.21
CA PRO A 227 -6.27 -36.27 -3.97
C PRO A 227 -4.99 -37.09 -4.21
N ALA A 228 -3.95 -36.83 -3.42
CA ALA A 228 -2.70 -37.56 -3.45
C ALA A 228 -2.62 -38.57 -2.28
N GLU A 229 -2.19 -39.80 -2.54
CA GLU A 229 -1.88 -40.75 -1.48
C GLU A 229 -0.36 -40.78 -1.22
N ILE A 230 0.02 -40.48 0.03
CA ILE A 230 1.40 -40.39 0.50
C ILE A 230 1.55 -41.30 1.72
N ASP A 231 2.27 -42.41 1.57
CA ASP A 231 2.53 -43.40 2.61
C ASP A 231 1.28 -43.90 3.38
N GLY A 232 0.13 -43.90 2.70
CA GLY A 232 -1.17 -44.38 3.22
C GLY A 232 -2.07 -43.26 3.72
N THR A 233 -1.58 -42.03 3.83
CA THR A 233 -2.38 -40.85 4.14
C THR A 233 -2.89 -40.20 2.85
N ILE A 234 -4.17 -39.82 2.84
CA ILE A 234 -4.79 -39.06 1.76
C ILE A 234 -4.55 -37.57 2.00
N ASN A 235 -3.93 -36.88 1.04
CA ASN A 235 -3.81 -35.42 1.03
C ASN A 235 -4.78 -34.84 0.00
N ALA A 236 -5.76 -34.06 0.44
CA ALA A 236 -6.77 -33.45 -0.41
C ALA A 236 -6.79 -31.91 -0.23
N GLU A 237 -6.11 -31.23 -1.14
CA GLU A 237 -6.05 -29.76 -1.21
C GLU A 237 -6.88 -29.33 -2.41
N PHE A 238 -8.05 -28.75 -2.18
CA PHE A 238 -8.96 -28.32 -3.24
C PHE A 238 -9.32 -26.83 -3.16
N GLY A 239 -8.87 -26.10 -2.14
CA GLY A 239 -9.36 -24.77 -1.79
C GLY A 239 -8.81 -23.58 -2.56
N ASP A 240 -9.70 -22.60 -2.76
CA ASP A 240 -9.46 -21.20 -3.08
C ASP A 240 -10.77 -20.44 -2.75
N GLU A 241 -10.90 -19.89 -1.52
CA GLU A 241 -12.08 -19.17 -0.99
C GLU A 241 -13.47 -19.70 -1.47
N PHE A 242 -14.12 -18.97 -2.38
CA PHE A 242 -15.47 -19.25 -2.88
C PHE A 242 -15.49 -20.06 -4.18
N ASP A 243 -14.33 -20.45 -4.71
CA ASP A 243 -14.18 -21.07 -6.03
C ASP A 243 -14.32 -22.58 -6.00
N HIS A 244 -13.96 -23.22 -4.89
CA HIS A 244 -13.85 -24.67 -4.85
C HIS A 244 -14.42 -25.28 -3.57
N ILE A 245 -15.14 -26.39 -3.70
CA ILE A 245 -15.59 -27.22 -2.58
C ILE A 245 -14.98 -28.61 -2.75
N GLY A 246 -14.32 -29.10 -1.70
CA GLY A 246 -13.79 -30.45 -1.64
C GLY A 246 -14.76 -31.44 -1.00
N ALA A 247 -14.87 -32.65 -1.56
CA ALA A 247 -15.53 -33.76 -0.90
C ALA A 247 -14.68 -35.05 -1.03
N ILE A 248 -14.38 -35.71 0.09
CA ILE A 248 -13.74 -37.04 0.08
C ILE A 248 -14.55 -38.03 0.92
N THR A 249 -14.64 -39.28 0.47
CA THR A 249 -15.29 -40.36 1.19
C THR A 249 -14.28 -41.43 1.58
N LEU A 250 -14.22 -41.73 2.87
CA LEU A 250 -13.32 -42.73 3.46
C LEU A 250 -14.12 -43.93 3.97
N ASN A 251 -13.54 -45.13 3.86
CA ASN A 251 -14.08 -46.35 4.49
C ASN A 251 -13.57 -46.52 5.93
N ASP A 252 -14.01 -47.58 6.61
CA ASP A 252 -13.64 -47.89 8.00
C ASP A 252 -12.18 -48.33 8.21
N GLU A 253 -11.41 -48.47 7.12
CA GLU A 253 -9.96 -48.68 7.12
C GLU A 253 -9.17 -47.40 6.79
N GLY A 254 -9.84 -46.26 6.61
CA GLY A 254 -9.23 -44.97 6.26
C GLY A 254 -8.90 -44.82 4.77
N GLU A 255 -9.31 -45.77 3.92
CA GLU A 255 -9.00 -45.73 2.48
C GLU A 255 -9.99 -44.83 1.73
N LEU A 256 -9.48 -44.03 0.76
CA LEU A 256 -10.30 -43.22 -0.14
C LEU A 256 -11.11 -44.09 -1.09
N VAL A 257 -12.44 -43.98 -1.03
CA VAL A 257 -13.36 -44.74 -1.90
C VAL A 257 -14.06 -43.88 -2.94
N ASP A 258 -14.20 -42.58 -2.67
CA ASP A 258 -14.81 -41.60 -3.58
C ASP A 258 -14.27 -40.20 -3.29
N TRP A 259 -14.24 -39.34 -4.30
CA TRP A 259 -13.90 -37.92 -4.15
C TRP A 259 -14.60 -37.08 -5.21
N GLU A 260 -14.83 -35.82 -4.90
CA GLU A 260 -15.36 -34.82 -5.83
C GLU A 260 -14.72 -33.46 -5.53
N ARG A 261 -14.39 -32.71 -6.58
CA ARG A 261 -14.09 -31.28 -6.51
C ARG A 261 -15.19 -30.53 -7.25
N ILE A 262 -15.83 -29.57 -6.59
CA ILE A 262 -16.85 -28.72 -7.21
C ILE A 262 -16.27 -27.34 -7.44
N ASP A 263 -16.12 -26.95 -8.70
CA ASP A 263 -15.67 -25.64 -9.14
C ASP A 263 -16.89 -24.71 -9.32
N LEU A 264 -16.99 -23.68 -8.49
CA LEU A 264 -17.99 -22.63 -8.60
C LEU A 264 -17.52 -21.58 -9.60
N LEU A 265 -18.42 -21.23 -10.53
CA LEU A 265 -18.13 -20.30 -11.61
C LEU A 265 -19.05 -19.10 -11.52
N ALA A 266 -18.47 -17.90 -11.60
CA ALA A 266 -19.19 -16.67 -11.89
C ALA A 266 -20.00 -16.79 -13.20
N GLU A 267 -21.01 -15.94 -13.39
CA GLU A 267 -22.01 -16.11 -14.47
C GLU A 267 -21.38 -16.23 -15.87
N ASP A 268 -20.32 -15.46 -16.12
CA ASP A 268 -19.64 -15.35 -17.41
C ASP A 268 -18.32 -16.15 -17.49
N TRP A 269 -17.99 -16.92 -16.46
CA TRP A 269 -16.76 -17.72 -16.44
C TRP A 269 -16.95 -19.07 -17.12
N GLU A 270 -15.92 -19.50 -17.83
CA GLU A 270 -15.88 -20.81 -18.49
C GLU A 270 -15.08 -21.80 -17.62
N PRO A 271 -15.46 -23.09 -17.59
CA PRO A 271 -14.70 -24.15 -16.93
C PRO A 271 -13.23 -24.19 -17.36
N ARG A 272 -12.35 -24.59 -16.43
CA ARG A 272 -10.94 -24.87 -16.74
C ARG A 272 -10.82 -26.17 -17.57
N ASP A 273 -9.70 -26.33 -18.28
CA ASP A 273 -9.49 -27.48 -19.19
C ASP A 273 -9.47 -28.83 -18.44
N GLU A 274 -9.07 -28.84 -17.17
CA GLU A 274 -8.94 -30.05 -16.32
C GLU A 274 -10.30 -30.69 -15.99
N VAL A 275 -11.39 -29.92 -16.04
CA VAL A 275 -12.77 -30.41 -15.79
C VAL A 275 -13.16 -31.53 -16.77
N ASP A 276 -12.69 -31.46 -18.02
CA ASP A 276 -12.94 -32.51 -19.02
C ASP A 276 -12.02 -33.74 -18.85
N GLU A 277 -10.97 -33.65 -18.01
CA GLU A 277 -10.01 -34.73 -17.77
C GLU A 277 -10.48 -35.72 -16.68
N PHE A 278 -11.23 -35.23 -15.69
CA PHE A 278 -11.69 -36.01 -14.53
C PHE A 278 -13.22 -35.99 -14.42
N ASP A 279 -13.85 -37.17 -14.25
CA ASP A 279 -15.31 -37.27 -14.08
C ASP A 279 -15.75 -36.74 -12.69
N GLU A 280 -14.80 -36.67 -11.75
CA GLU A 280 -14.95 -36.24 -10.35
C GLU A 280 -14.80 -34.72 -10.15
N ILE A 281 -14.44 -33.97 -11.20
CA ILE A 281 -14.45 -32.50 -11.16
C ILE A 281 -15.76 -32.02 -11.80
N SER A 282 -16.59 -31.32 -11.02
CA SER A 282 -17.86 -30.78 -11.49
C SER A 282 -17.87 -29.25 -11.42
N THR A 283 -18.65 -28.59 -12.28
CA THR A 283 -18.75 -27.12 -12.29
C THR A 283 -20.17 -26.66 -12.01
N ARG A 284 -20.34 -25.58 -11.24
CA ARG A 284 -21.64 -24.95 -11.01
C ARG A 284 -21.59 -23.46 -11.21
N ASN A 285 -22.50 -22.96 -12.05
CA ASN A 285 -22.67 -21.52 -12.22
C ASN A 285 -23.45 -20.95 -11.03
N VAL A 286 -22.85 -19.99 -10.31
CA VAL A 286 -23.47 -19.42 -9.11
C VAL A 286 -24.71 -18.59 -9.41
N GLY A 287 -24.87 -18.06 -10.62
CA GLY A 287 -26.10 -17.38 -11.05
C GLY A 287 -27.34 -18.30 -11.05
N GLU A 288 -27.15 -19.61 -11.11
CA GLU A 288 -28.23 -20.62 -11.07
C GLU A 288 -28.49 -21.17 -9.66
N ILE A 289 -27.70 -20.77 -8.67
CA ILE A 289 -27.79 -21.23 -7.28
C ILE A 289 -28.56 -20.19 -6.44
N GLU A 290 -29.58 -20.67 -5.74
CA GLU A 290 -30.32 -19.85 -4.77
C GLU A 290 -29.44 -19.58 -3.54
N LYS A 291 -29.54 -18.36 -3.00
CA LYS A 291 -28.81 -17.98 -1.79
C LYS A 291 -29.39 -18.69 -0.56
N HIS A 292 -28.52 -19.18 0.31
CA HIS A 292 -28.93 -19.71 1.62
C HIS A 292 -29.54 -18.61 2.50
N GLU A 293 -30.75 -18.83 3.03
CA GLU A 293 -31.56 -17.80 3.71
C GLU A 293 -30.85 -17.21 4.94
N ALA A 294 -30.27 -18.05 5.79
CA ALA A 294 -29.61 -17.57 7.02
C ALA A 294 -28.34 -16.74 6.72
N LEU A 295 -27.57 -17.12 5.70
CA LEU A 295 -26.36 -16.38 5.32
C LEU A 295 -26.72 -15.08 4.57
N ASP A 296 -27.85 -15.05 3.86
CA ASP A 296 -28.35 -13.81 3.25
C ASP A 296 -28.80 -12.80 4.34
N GLU A 297 -29.39 -13.28 5.44
CA GLU A 297 -29.69 -12.42 6.61
C GLU A 297 -28.41 -11.85 7.25
N LEU A 298 -27.32 -12.63 7.35
CA LEU A 298 -26.03 -12.15 7.86
C LEU A 298 -25.37 -11.17 6.89
N TYR A 299 -25.46 -11.41 5.59
CA TYR A 299 -24.98 -10.47 4.57
C TYR A 299 -25.69 -9.11 4.68
N GLU A 300 -27.02 -9.11 4.84
CA GLU A 300 -27.81 -7.89 5.08
C GLU A 300 -27.48 -7.24 6.44
N LYS A 301 -27.02 -8.01 7.43
CA LYS A 301 -26.62 -7.51 8.76
C LYS A 301 -25.25 -6.82 8.75
N TYR A 302 -24.27 -7.36 8.02
CA TYR A 302 -22.87 -6.93 8.10
C TYR A 302 -22.37 -6.25 6.80
N GLN A 303 -22.54 -6.88 5.65
CA GLN A 303 -22.04 -6.33 4.38
C GLN A 303 -22.80 -5.08 3.94
N VAL A 304 -24.14 -5.09 4.03
CA VAL A 304 -24.95 -3.96 3.55
C VAL A 304 -24.65 -2.67 4.34
N PRO A 305 -24.58 -2.66 5.69
CA PRO A 305 -24.19 -1.45 6.42
C PRO A 305 -22.78 -0.96 6.10
N LEU A 306 -21.82 -1.88 5.87
CA LEU A 306 -20.47 -1.51 5.46
C LEU A 306 -20.47 -0.86 4.08
N ASP A 307 -21.15 -1.47 3.10
CA ASP A 307 -21.31 -0.93 1.74
C ASP A 307 -22.00 0.44 1.78
N ASP A 308 -23.06 0.60 2.58
CA ASP A 308 -23.77 1.87 2.79
C ASP A 308 -22.84 2.93 3.38
N ARG A 309 -22.04 2.59 4.40
CA ARG A 309 -21.07 3.50 5.02
C ARG A 309 -20.01 3.93 4.00
N LEU A 310 -19.36 2.98 3.33
CA LEU A 310 -18.33 3.26 2.32
C LEU A 310 -18.89 4.05 1.13
N GLY A 311 -20.19 3.97 0.86
CA GLY A 311 -20.88 4.78 -0.15
C GLY A 311 -21.11 6.24 0.25
N GLU A 312 -21.02 6.60 1.54
CA GLU A 312 -21.15 7.98 2.01
C GLU A 312 -19.81 8.75 1.85
N PRO A 313 -19.86 10.09 1.75
CA PRO A 313 -18.65 10.92 1.80
C PRO A 313 -17.87 10.78 3.12
N PHE A 314 -16.58 10.48 3.04
CA PHE A 314 -15.66 10.42 4.19
C PHE A 314 -14.87 11.72 4.36
N PHE A 315 -14.30 12.25 3.28
CA PHE A 315 -13.48 13.46 3.32
C PHE A 315 -13.71 14.35 2.09
N HIS A 316 -13.16 15.57 2.14
CA HIS A 316 -13.20 16.52 1.04
C HIS A 316 -11.82 16.67 0.39
N SER A 317 -11.75 16.63 -0.94
CA SER A 317 -10.55 17.02 -1.68
C SER A 317 -10.79 18.35 -2.41
N GLU A 318 -9.92 19.34 -2.18
CA GLU A 318 -9.96 20.61 -2.92
C GLU A 318 -9.41 20.46 -4.35
N THR A 319 -8.58 19.44 -4.59
CA THR A 319 -7.97 19.09 -5.89
C THR A 319 -8.49 17.74 -6.40
N GLU A 320 -8.18 17.43 -7.67
CA GLU A 320 -8.42 16.11 -8.24
C GLU A 320 -7.42 15.08 -7.71
N LEU A 321 -7.90 13.94 -7.25
CA LEU A 321 -7.09 12.80 -6.80
C LEU A 321 -6.81 11.89 -8.00
N ASN A 322 -5.67 12.10 -8.67
CA ASN A 322 -5.23 11.24 -9.77
C ASN A 322 -4.70 9.89 -9.21
N TRP A 323 -5.57 8.88 -9.17
CA TRP A 323 -5.26 7.48 -8.89
C TRP A 323 -5.32 6.62 -10.16
N SER A 324 -5.05 7.24 -11.31
CA SER A 324 -4.92 6.54 -12.58
C SER A 324 -3.56 5.84 -12.72
N PHE A 325 -3.41 5.03 -13.76
CA PHE A 325 -2.12 4.40 -14.07
C PHE A 325 -1.01 5.34 -14.53
N ASP A 326 -1.24 6.66 -14.55
CA ASP A 326 -0.16 7.65 -14.61
C ASP A 326 0.86 7.44 -13.49
N ASN A 327 0.44 6.88 -12.34
CA ASN A 327 1.29 6.59 -11.20
C ASN A 327 2.40 5.53 -11.44
N TYR A 328 2.33 4.78 -12.55
CA TYR A 328 3.40 3.89 -13.00
C TYR A 328 4.53 4.63 -13.69
N ALA A 329 4.31 5.91 -13.99
CA ALA A 329 5.13 6.69 -14.90
C ALA A 329 5.57 8.00 -14.24
N ILE A 330 4.70 8.65 -13.45
CA ILE A 330 4.94 9.94 -12.84
C ILE A 330 4.46 10.01 -11.39
N GLU A 331 4.93 11.03 -10.68
CA GLU A 331 4.33 11.48 -9.43
C GLU A 331 2.91 11.99 -9.67
N THR A 332 1.96 11.54 -8.85
CA THR A 332 0.58 12.05 -8.86
C THR A 332 0.21 12.60 -7.48
N GLY A 333 -0.64 13.63 -7.44
CA GLY A 333 -1.18 14.13 -6.16
C GLY A 333 -1.95 13.03 -5.40
N GLY A 334 -2.60 12.12 -6.12
CA GLY A 334 -3.25 10.95 -5.52
C GLY A 334 -2.26 9.98 -4.86
N GLY A 335 -1.10 9.73 -5.46
CA GLY A 335 -0.03 8.94 -4.85
C GLY A 335 0.63 9.64 -3.66
N ASN A 336 0.80 10.96 -3.76
CA ASN A 336 1.36 11.79 -2.69
C ASN A 336 0.51 11.69 -1.42
N VAL A 337 -0.81 11.90 -1.52
CA VAL A 337 -1.68 11.85 -0.33
C VAL A 337 -1.75 10.46 0.30
N ILE A 338 -1.68 9.40 -0.51
CA ILE A 338 -1.63 8.01 0.00
C ILE A 338 -0.34 7.78 0.77
N THR A 339 0.81 8.17 0.21
CA THR A 339 2.11 7.95 0.87
C THR A 339 2.34 8.86 2.06
N ASP A 340 1.75 10.05 2.08
CA ASP A 340 1.70 10.90 3.27
C ASP A 340 0.90 10.21 4.37
N ALA A 341 -0.28 9.66 4.05
CA ALA A 341 -1.09 8.93 5.01
C ALA A 341 -0.35 7.68 5.54
N ILE A 342 0.35 6.93 4.68
CA ILE A 342 1.16 5.76 5.08
C ILE A 342 2.20 6.11 6.16
N ARG A 343 2.80 7.32 6.13
CA ARG A 343 3.77 7.72 7.15
C ARG A 343 3.16 7.85 8.54
N GLU A 344 1.87 8.16 8.63
CA GLU A 344 1.16 8.24 9.91
C GLU A 344 1.07 6.87 10.62
N VAL A 345 1.40 5.76 9.93
CA VAL A 345 1.42 4.42 10.55
C VAL A 345 2.45 4.32 11.68
N GLY A 346 3.41 5.25 11.73
CA GLY A 346 4.32 5.43 12.86
C GLY A 346 3.61 5.58 14.21
N ASP A 347 2.41 6.17 14.24
CA ASP A 347 1.62 6.33 15.47
C ASP A 347 1.20 4.99 16.08
N VAL A 348 1.02 3.95 15.26
CA VAL A 348 0.68 2.59 15.72
C VAL A 348 1.86 1.95 16.47
N ALA A 349 3.09 2.24 16.02
CA ALA A 349 4.32 1.69 16.58
C ALA A 349 5.05 2.64 17.56
N ASP A 350 4.50 3.83 17.84
CA ASP A 350 5.11 4.90 18.66
C ASP A 350 6.50 5.31 18.12
N VAL A 351 6.60 5.48 16.79
CA VAL A 351 7.81 5.92 16.07
C VAL A 351 7.48 7.00 15.04
N ASP A 352 8.44 7.89 14.76
CA ASP A 352 8.30 8.90 13.70
C ASP A 352 8.82 8.31 12.37
N VAL A 353 7.94 8.11 11.37
CA VAL A 353 8.34 7.56 10.07
C VAL A 353 8.85 8.66 9.14
N ASP A 354 10.06 8.49 8.61
CA ASP A 354 10.71 9.45 7.71
C ASP A 354 10.17 9.36 6.29
N ILE A 355 9.92 8.15 5.80
CA ILE A 355 9.65 7.87 4.38
C ILE A 355 8.42 6.99 4.24
N GLY A 356 7.48 7.36 3.36
CA GLY A 356 6.33 6.53 3.00
C GLY A 356 6.41 6.11 1.54
N ILE A 357 6.16 4.85 1.24
CA ILE A 357 6.19 4.33 -0.13
C ILE A 357 4.98 3.47 -0.48
N ILE A 358 4.63 3.46 -1.76
CA ILE A 358 3.77 2.43 -2.34
C ILE A 358 4.14 2.24 -3.81
N ASN A 359 4.28 0.99 -4.26
CA ASN A 359 4.49 0.70 -5.68
C ASN A 359 3.27 1.15 -6.50
N GLY A 360 3.47 1.57 -7.76
CA GLY A 360 2.37 2.03 -8.62
C GLY A 360 1.27 0.96 -8.80
N GLY A 361 1.66 -0.32 -8.75
CA GLY A 361 0.71 -1.43 -8.78
C GLY A 361 -0.09 -1.67 -7.52
N GLY A 362 0.21 -1.01 -6.40
CA GLY A 362 -0.63 -1.01 -5.22
C GLY A 362 -1.87 -0.11 -5.35
N ILE A 363 -1.85 0.86 -6.28
CA ILE A 363 -2.96 1.78 -6.53
C ILE A 363 -3.69 1.36 -7.82
N ARG A 364 -4.99 1.05 -7.74
CA ARG A 364 -5.69 0.23 -8.74
C ARG A 364 -6.87 0.88 -9.44
N ALA A 365 -7.33 2.05 -9.02
CA ALA A 365 -8.58 2.62 -9.51
C ALA A 365 -8.57 2.96 -11.02
N ASP A 366 -7.40 3.23 -11.60
CA ASP A 366 -7.23 3.66 -13.00
C ASP A 366 -8.13 4.85 -13.39
N THR A 367 -8.36 5.77 -12.44
CA THR A 367 -9.25 6.92 -12.63
C THR A 367 -8.90 8.06 -11.67
N THR A 368 -9.54 9.20 -11.89
CA THR A 368 -9.43 10.39 -11.06
C THR A 368 -10.73 10.62 -10.28
N PHE A 369 -10.62 10.96 -9.00
CA PHE A 369 -11.75 11.33 -8.14
C PHE A 369 -11.69 12.81 -7.72
N GLY A 370 -12.82 13.38 -7.35
CA GLY A 370 -12.90 14.79 -6.95
C GLY A 370 -12.81 15.78 -8.14
N PRO A 371 -12.57 17.08 -7.87
CA PRO A 371 -12.55 17.69 -6.54
C PRO A 371 -13.94 17.64 -5.91
N GLY A 372 -14.02 17.56 -4.58
CA GLY A 372 -15.30 17.44 -3.87
C GLY A 372 -15.29 16.39 -2.76
N GLU A 373 -16.49 15.90 -2.46
CA GLU A 373 -16.71 14.80 -1.51
C GLU A 373 -16.18 13.49 -2.09
N ILE A 374 -15.31 12.79 -1.35
CA ILE A 374 -14.74 11.50 -1.70
C ILE A 374 -15.32 10.44 -0.77
N THR A 375 -15.74 9.31 -1.32
CA THR A 375 -16.37 8.21 -0.56
C THR A 375 -15.32 7.17 -0.14
N GLY A 376 -15.62 6.40 0.91
CA GLY A 376 -14.73 5.31 1.34
C GLY A 376 -14.57 4.24 0.26
N ALA A 377 -15.61 3.98 -0.53
CA ALA A 377 -15.56 3.07 -1.67
C ALA A 377 -14.54 3.51 -2.73
N ALA A 378 -14.32 4.82 -2.92
CA ALA A 378 -13.31 5.31 -3.85
C ALA A 378 -11.89 5.02 -3.35
N VAL A 379 -11.64 5.14 -2.05
CA VAL A 379 -10.34 4.77 -1.44
C VAL A 379 -10.12 3.27 -1.53
N MET A 380 -11.14 2.46 -1.24
CA MET A 380 -11.03 1.00 -1.33
C MET A 380 -10.90 0.50 -2.77
N GLU A 381 -11.49 1.19 -3.75
CA GLU A 381 -11.27 0.93 -5.17
C GLU A 381 -9.81 1.25 -5.58
N ALA A 382 -9.22 2.30 -5.00
CA ALA A 382 -7.82 2.63 -5.21
C ALA A 382 -6.87 1.66 -4.51
N LEU A 383 -7.21 1.17 -3.32
CA LEU A 383 -6.36 0.31 -2.48
C LEU A 383 -7.08 -1.01 -2.12
N PRO A 384 -7.35 -1.89 -3.11
CA PRO A 384 -8.24 -3.04 -2.94
C PRO A 384 -7.56 -4.25 -2.29
N PHE A 385 -6.23 -4.29 -2.27
CA PHE A 385 -5.50 -5.45 -1.79
C PHE A 385 -5.37 -5.44 -0.27
N PRO A 386 -5.48 -6.61 0.38
CA PRO A 386 -5.28 -6.76 1.81
C PRO A 386 -3.79 -6.81 2.18
N ASN A 387 -2.98 -5.93 1.60
CA ASN A 387 -1.56 -5.80 1.97
C ASN A 387 -1.46 -5.06 3.29
N GLU A 388 -0.52 -5.47 4.14
CA GLU A 388 -0.22 -4.80 5.41
C GLU A 388 0.84 -3.72 5.26
N LEU A 389 0.84 -2.76 6.18
CA LEU A 389 1.88 -1.76 6.34
C LEU A 389 2.97 -2.26 7.28
N TRP A 390 4.21 -2.22 6.82
CA TRP A 390 5.39 -2.55 7.63
C TRP A 390 6.29 -1.32 7.76
N ILE A 391 7.02 -1.26 8.88
CA ILE A 391 8.04 -0.25 9.14
C ILE A 391 9.40 -0.94 9.23
N ILE A 392 10.38 -0.44 8.46
CA ILE A 392 11.75 -0.96 8.44
C ILE A 392 12.78 0.16 8.63
N GLU A 393 13.97 -0.19 9.13
CA GLU A 393 15.15 0.66 9.07
C GLU A 393 15.85 0.53 7.71
N VAL A 394 16.18 1.66 7.08
CA VAL A 394 16.97 1.70 5.84
C VAL A 394 18.13 2.66 5.97
N THR A 395 19.32 2.29 5.48
CA THR A 395 20.44 3.23 5.38
C THR A 395 20.27 4.15 4.17
N GLY A 396 20.94 5.30 4.16
CA GLY A 396 20.94 6.18 2.99
C GLY A 396 21.51 5.53 1.72
N GLU A 397 22.48 4.62 1.84
CA GLU A 397 22.98 3.80 0.72
C GLU A 397 21.88 2.86 0.18
N GLU A 398 21.18 2.15 1.06
CA GLU A 398 20.12 1.21 0.66
C GLU A 398 18.91 1.90 0.09
N LEU A 399 18.53 3.07 0.64
CA LEU A 399 17.46 3.90 0.09
C LEU A 399 17.78 4.31 -1.36
N GLN A 400 19.02 4.72 -1.63
CA GLN A 400 19.45 5.06 -2.99
C GLN A 400 19.41 3.85 -3.93
N ASP A 401 19.93 2.70 -3.50
CA ASP A 401 19.89 1.46 -4.29
C ASP A 401 18.45 1.03 -4.57
N PHE A 402 17.56 1.13 -3.57
CA PHE A 402 16.14 0.84 -3.70
C PHE A 402 15.46 1.77 -4.71
N LEU A 403 15.61 3.09 -4.57
CA LEU A 403 15.03 4.07 -5.50
C LEU A 403 15.54 3.88 -6.95
N ALA A 404 16.79 3.44 -7.11
CA ALA A 404 17.37 3.11 -8.42
C ALA A 404 16.73 1.84 -9.02
N ASN A 405 16.45 0.82 -8.19
CA ASN A 405 15.78 -0.42 -8.61
C ASN A 405 14.30 -0.21 -8.97
N GLU A 406 13.67 0.81 -8.40
CA GLU A 406 12.28 1.20 -8.71
C GLU A 406 12.14 1.96 -10.04
N GLN A 407 13.26 2.25 -10.72
CA GLN A 407 13.26 2.71 -12.11
C GLN A 407 13.11 1.51 -13.06
N ARG A 408 11.87 1.22 -13.46
CA ARG A 408 11.52 0.02 -14.24
C ARG A 408 11.08 0.37 -15.64
N ALA A 409 11.43 -0.48 -16.59
CA ALA A 409 10.93 -0.34 -17.94
C ALA A 409 9.49 -0.86 -18.04
N HIS A 410 8.57 -0.01 -18.49
CA HIS A 410 7.17 -0.40 -18.62
C HIS A 410 6.97 -1.34 -19.83
N PRO A 411 6.26 -2.49 -19.70
CA PRO A 411 6.19 -3.52 -20.74
C PRO A 411 5.53 -3.06 -22.05
N SER A 412 4.63 -2.07 -21.99
CA SER A 412 3.98 -1.48 -23.17
C SER A 412 4.70 -0.26 -23.72
N GLU A 413 5.71 0.25 -23.01
CA GLU A 413 6.35 1.49 -23.38
C GLU A 413 7.69 1.31 -24.04
N GLN A 414 7.94 2.31 -24.86
CA GLN A 414 9.01 2.38 -25.81
C GLN A 414 9.95 3.55 -25.35
N PHE A 415 9.52 4.39 -24.39
CA PHE A 415 10.13 5.66 -23.93
C PHE A 415 11.12 5.55 -22.74
N GLY A 416 11.64 4.36 -22.44
CA GLY A 416 12.68 4.14 -21.41
C GLY A 416 12.16 3.61 -20.07
N THR A 417 12.99 3.67 -19.03
CA THR A 417 12.63 3.30 -17.65
C THR A 417 11.86 4.44 -16.98
N GLN A 418 10.98 4.10 -16.03
CA GLN A 418 10.12 5.04 -15.31
C GLN A 418 10.02 4.67 -13.82
N PRO A 419 9.71 5.62 -12.93
CA PRO A 419 9.51 5.34 -11.52
C PRO A 419 8.21 4.53 -11.33
N ALA A 420 8.34 3.28 -10.90
CA ALA A 420 7.22 2.39 -10.64
C ALA A 420 6.70 2.51 -9.19
N ILE A 421 6.86 3.69 -8.57
CA ILE A 421 6.68 3.93 -7.15
C ILE A 421 6.11 5.34 -6.91
N GLN A 422 5.32 5.51 -5.85
CA GLN A 422 4.94 6.78 -5.27
C GLN A 422 5.59 6.92 -3.90
N ILE A 423 5.92 8.15 -3.49
CA ILE A 423 6.78 8.41 -2.33
C ILE A 423 6.33 9.63 -1.50
N SER A 424 6.67 9.62 -0.21
CA SER A 424 6.56 10.74 0.73
C SER A 424 7.81 10.83 1.60
N GLY A 425 8.16 12.05 2.02
CA GLY A 425 9.31 12.32 2.90
C GLY A 425 10.69 12.20 2.24
N VAL A 426 10.73 11.75 0.99
CA VAL A 426 11.93 11.69 0.14
C VAL A 426 11.65 12.44 -1.17
N SER A 427 12.69 13.01 -1.78
CA SER A 427 12.64 13.57 -3.13
C SER A 427 13.91 13.22 -3.90
N TYR A 428 13.81 13.07 -5.22
CA TYR A 428 14.97 12.77 -6.07
C TYR A 428 14.78 13.17 -7.53
N GLU A 429 15.90 13.29 -8.23
CA GLU A 429 15.96 13.41 -9.68
C GLU A 429 16.26 12.07 -10.33
N TRP A 430 15.72 11.83 -11.51
CA TRP A 430 15.98 10.61 -12.25
C TRP A 430 16.06 10.82 -13.76
N TRP A 431 16.85 9.95 -14.39
CA TRP A 431 17.01 9.83 -15.84
C TRP A 431 16.75 8.37 -16.23
N GLY A 432 16.05 8.16 -17.34
CA GLY A 432 15.66 6.81 -17.75
C GLY A 432 15.47 6.67 -19.25
N HIS A 433 16.42 6.01 -19.90
CA HIS A 433 16.47 5.84 -21.36
C HIS A 433 17.16 4.54 -21.77
N ASP A 434 16.77 3.95 -22.90
CA ASP A 434 17.43 2.76 -23.49
C ASP A 434 17.63 1.59 -22.50
N TRP A 435 16.69 1.41 -21.57
CA TRP A 435 16.74 0.41 -20.47
C TRP A 435 17.82 0.69 -19.42
N GLU A 436 18.44 1.86 -19.46
CA GLU A 436 19.36 2.40 -18.45
C GLU A 436 18.62 3.46 -17.62
N SER A 437 18.95 3.52 -16.33
CA SER A 437 18.41 4.49 -15.39
C SER A 437 19.50 5.04 -14.49
N GLU A 438 19.29 6.25 -13.99
CA GLU A 438 20.13 6.88 -12.99
C GLU A 438 19.26 7.74 -12.07
N ILE A 439 19.55 7.74 -10.77
CA ILE A 439 18.99 8.70 -9.81
C ILE A 439 20.09 9.62 -9.29
N ARG A 440 19.74 10.86 -8.93
CA ARG A 440 20.63 11.86 -8.32
C ARG A 440 19.86 12.77 -7.37
N ASN A 441 20.59 13.56 -6.58
CA ASN A 441 20.04 14.61 -5.71
C ASN A 441 18.89 14.07 -4.85
N VAL A 442 19.19 13.00 -4.11
CA VAL A 442 18.25 12.36 -3.19
C VAL A 442 18.26 13.15 -1.88
N PHE A 443 17.07 13.57 -1.44
CA PHE A 443 16.87 14.31 -0.21
C PHE A 443 15.84 13.59 0.67
N VAL A 444 16.07 13.54 1.98
CA VAL A 444 15.13 13.02 2.97
C VAL A 444 14.78 14.14 3.94
N GLY A 445 13.49 14.45 4.08
CA GLY A 445 13.03 15.59 4.88
C GLY A 445 13.59 16.96 4.43
N GLY A 446 14.05 17.05 3.18
CA GLY A 446 14.71 18.23 2.61
C GLY A 446 16.25 18.24 2.75
N ASP A 447 16.84 17.37 3.56
CA ASP A 447 18.30 17.27 3.72
C ASP A 447 18.92 16.31 2.70
N PRO A 448 20.13 16.59 2.17
CA PRO A 448 20.85 15.64 1.32
C PRO A 448 21.05 14.32 2.05
N VAL A 449 20.75 13.20 1.38
CA VAL A 449 20.88 11.87 1.97
C VAL A 449 22.33 11.62 2.42
N ASP A 450 22.51 11.18 3.66
CA ASP A 450 23.79 10.67 4.17
C ASP A 450 23.79 9.15 4.03
N GLU A 451 24.74 8.60 3.26
CA GLU A 451 24.87 7.16 2.99
C GLU A 451 24.94 6.32 4.28
N ASP A 452 25.54 6.85 5.35
CA ASP A 452 25.74 6.15 6.63
C ASP A 452 24.58 6.37 7.62
N GLU A 453 23.66 7.31 7.37
CA GLU A 453 22.51 7.58 8.24
C GLU A 453 21.40 6.54 8.03
N THR A 454 20.55 6.37 9.04
CA THR A 454 19.43 5.42 9.02
C THR A 454 18.11 6.19 9.12
N TYR A 455 17.16 5.79 8.30
CA TYR A 455 15.83 6.36 8.19
C TYR A 455 14.78 5.27 8.43
N LEU A 456 13.61 5.65 8.94
CA LEU A 456 12.45 4.77 9.05
C LEU A 456 11.59 4.89 7.80
N LEU A 457 11.39 3.77 7.12
CA LEU A 457 10.60 3.65 5.91
C LEU A 457 9.36 2.79 6.20
N ALA A 458 8.18 3.31 5.86
CA ALA A 458 6.93 2.57 5.86
C ALA A 458 6.47 2.28 4.42
N GLY A 459 6.00 1.06 4.19
CA GLY A 459 5.52 0.60 2.89
C GLY A 459 4.69 -0.66 3.05
N THR A 460 4.27 -1.24 1.92
CA THR A 460 3.52 -2.51 1.96
C THR A 460 4.46 -3.69 2.19
N ASP A 461 3.99 -4.68 2.94
CA ASP A 461 4.59 -6.01 3.06
C ASP A 461 5.07 -6.57 1.71
N PHE A 462 4.19 -6.59 0.71
CA PHE A 462 4.44 -7.05 -0.65
C PHE A 462 5.65 -6.37 -1.31
N GLN A 463 5.79 -5.05 -1.10
CA GLN A 463 6.90 -4.30 -1.68
C GLN A 463 8.18 -4.54 -0.89
N ILE A 464 8.11 -4.49 0.44
CA ILE A 464 9.27 -4.65 1.31
C ILE A 464 9.89 -6.05 1.19
N GLU A 465 9.07 -7.10 1.10
CA GLU A 465 9.54 -8.49 0.98
C GLU A 465 10.26 -8.77 -0.34
N ARG A 466 9.82 -8.13 -1.43
CA ARG A 466 10.32 -8.41 -2.79
C ARG A 466 11.61 -7.68 -3.14
N GLU A 467 12.00 -6.72 -2.32
CA GLU A 467 13.12 -5.82 -2.63
C GLU A 467 14.37 -6.24 -1.86
N ASP A 468 15.23 -6.99 -2.54
CA ASP A 468 16.52 -7.48 -2.02
C ASP A 468 17.38 -6.33 -1.41
N ALA A 469 17.22 -5.10 -1.90
CA ALA A 469 17.96 -3.92 -1.44
C ALA A 469 17.59 -3.49 0.01
N LEU A 470 16.41 -3.87 0.50
CA LEU A 470 15.91 -3.41 1.79
C LEU A 470 16.31 -4.31 2.97
N ASP A 471 16.87 -5.51 2.73
CA ASP A 471 17.31 -6.48 3.75
C ASP A 471 16.31 -6.62 4.93
N HIS A 472 15.02 -6.71 4.59
CA HIS A 472 13.91 -6.55 5.55
C HIS A 472 13.98 -7.56 6.71
N GLU A 473 14.40 -8.81 6.47
CA GLU A 473 14.51 -9.87 7.49
C GLU A 473 15.36 -9.46 8.70
N ASN A 474 16.30 -8.52 8.54
CA ASN A 474 17.21 -8.09 9.61
C ASN A 474 16.87 -6.69 10.17
N LYS A 475 15.88 -6.00 9.59
CA LYS A 475 15.63 -4.56 9.80
C LYS A 475 14.18 -4.18 10.01
N LEU A 476 13.31 -5.17 10.12
CA LEU A 476 11.92 -4.98 10.50
C LEU A 476 11.82 -4.34 11.89
N ILE A 477 11.11 -3.21 11.95
CA ILE A 477 10.78 -2.49 13.17
C ILE A 477 9.38 -2.87 13.66
N ALA A 478 8.41 -2.95 12.74
CA ALA A 478 7.05 -3.36 13.05
C ALA A 478 6.31 -3.94 11.83
N GLU A 479 5.63 -5.06 12.04
CA GLU A 479 4.48 -5.49 11.24
C GLU A 479 3.26 -4.87 11.92
N THR A 480 2.61 -3.88 11.30
CA THR A 480 1.66 -3.04 12.05
C THR A 480 0.27 -3.66 12.15
N GLY A 481 0.00 -4.76 11.44
CA GLY A 481 -1.33 -5.35 11.29
C GLY A 481 -2.35 -4.39 10.66
N GLN A 482 -1.88 -3.31 10.00
CA GLN A 482 -2.73 -2.31 9.39
C GLN A 482 -2.80 -2.55 7.89
N PHE A 483 -4.00 -2.83 7.37
CA PHE A 483 -4.19 -2.91 5.94
C PHE A 483 -4.15 -1.51 5.31
N VAL A 484 -3.46 -1.39 4.19
CA VAL A 484 -3.15 -0.10 3.53
C VAL A 484 -4.42 0.71 3.24
N GLY A 485 -5.43 0.11 2.60
CA GLY A 485 -6.66 0.79 2.22
C GLY A 485 -7.45 1.38 3.40
N PRO A 486 -7.81 0.56 4.40
CA PRO A 486 -8.47 1.00 5.63
C PRO A 486 -7.68 2.04 6.41
N PHE A 487 -6.38 1.82 6.58
CA PHE A 487 -5.52 2.75 7.31
C PHE A 487 -5.48 4.13 6.64
N VAL A 488 -5.31 4.15 5.31
CA VAL A 488 -5.35 5.40 4.52
C VAL A 488 -6.74 6.03 4.59
N LEU A 489 -7.83 5.26 4.52
CA LEU A 489 -9.19 5.79 4.62
C LEU A 489 -9.43 6.51 5.95
N ASP A 490 -9.09 5.87 7.07
CA ASP A 490 -9.26 6.42 8.41
C ASP A 490 -8.41 7.69 8.60
N THR A 491 -7.17 7.67 8.11
CA THR A 491 -6.26 8.82 8.14
C THR A 491 -6.83 10.01 7.36
N LEU A 492 -7.34 9.75 6.14
CA LEU A 492 -7.95 10.80 5.31
C LEU A 492 -9.27 11.32 5.91
N GLU A 493 -10.05 10.47 6.58
CA GLU A 493 -11.24 10.90 7.33
C GLU A 493 -10.85 11.84 8.48
N GLU A 494 -9.80 11.51 9.23
CA GLU A 494 -9.28 12.34 10.32
C GLU A 494 -8.78 13.70 9.81
N TRP A 495 -8.04 13.72 8.69
CA TRP A 495 -7.60 14.96 8.05
C TRP A 495 -8.78 15.78 7.54
N GLY A 496 -9.84 15.12 7.06
CA GLY A 496 -11.14 15.67 6.71
C GLY A 496 -11.16 16.54 5.44
N THR A 497 -10.13 17.36 5.19
CA THR A 497 -9.94 18.10 3.95
C THR A 497 -8.49 18.03 3.49
N VAL A 498 -8.29 17.59 2.25
CA VAL A 498 -6.98 17.49 1.61
C VAL A 498 -6.95 18.31 0.32
N ALA A 499 -5.76 18.70 -0.10
CA ALA A 499 -5.55 19.42 -1.37
C ALA A 499 -4.25 18.95 -2.02
N PRO A 500 -4.06 17.65 -2.25
CA PRO A 500 -2.77 17.16 -2.72
C PRO A 500 -2.52 17.63 -4.15
N GLU A 501 -1.29 18.04 -4.39
CA GLU A 501 -0.78 18.46 -5.69
C GLU A 501 0.49 17.65 -6.00
N ARG A 502 1.02 17.84 -7.21
CA ARG A 502 2.37 17.37 -7.51
C ARG A 502 3.36 18.33 -6.85
N GLU A 503 4.25 17.80 -6.04
CA GLU A 503 5.18 18.54 -5.19
C GLU A 503 6.63 18.36 -5.65
N TYR A 504 6.82 17.79 -6.84
CA TYR A 504 8.14 17.54 -7.43
C TYR A 504 9.00 16.62 -6.56
N ARG A 505 8.37 15.65 -5.90
CA ARG A 505 9.05 14.55 -5.18
C ARG A 505 9.87 13.70 -6.14
N MET A 506 9.42 13.55 -7.39
CA MET A 506 10.13 12.79 -8.43
C MET A 506 10.26 13.61 -9.72
N ILE A 507 11.49 14.04 -10.02
CA ILE A 507 11.78 14.94 -11.13
C ILE A 507 12.59 14.23 -12.21
N ARG A 508 11.98 14.05 -13.39
CA ARG A 508 12.69 13.56 -14.57
C ARG A 508 13.63 14.65 -15.12
N TRP A 509 14.83 14.26 -15.52
CA TRP A 509 15.70 15.03 -16.41
C TRP A 509 16.14 14.17 -17.59
N ASP A 510 16.34 14.79 -18.75
CA ASP A 510 16.77 14.12 -19.97
C ASP A 510 18.12 14.63 -20.46
N GLU A 511 18.37 15.93 -20.30
CA GLU A 511 19.64 16.57 -20.64
C GLU A 511 20.08 17.53 -19.53
N ASP A 512 21.34 17.45 -19.14
CA ASP A 512 21.96 18.34 -18.14
C ASP A 512 22.94 19.28 -18.83
N VAL A 513 22.64 20.59 -18.79
CA VAL A 513 23.46 21.63 -19.42
C VAL A 513 24.39 22.35 -18.43
N GLY A 514 24.44 21.90 -17.18
CA GLY A 514 25.28 22.44 -16.12
C GLY A 514 24.82 23.80 -15.59
N GLU A 515 25.77 24.62 -15.15
CA GLU A 515 25.50 25.93 -14.52
C GLU A 515 24.88 26.95 -15.49
N ALA A 516 23.81 27.60 -15.05
CA ALA A 516 23.16 28.71 -15.75
C ALA A 516 23.85 30.05 -15.48
N ASP A 517 23.91 30.90 -16.50
CA ASP A 517 24.33 32.29 -16.38
C ASP A 517 23.21 33.12 -15.74
N LEU A 518 23.52 33.83 -14.64
CA LEU A 518 22.58 34.69 -13.94
C LEU A 518 22.78 36.17 -14.25
N ALA A 519 21.69 36.88 -14.52
CA ALA A 519 21.65 38.33 -14.57
C ALA A 519 20.60 38.86 -13.56
N PRO A 520 20.98 38.99 -12.27
CA PRO A 520 20.07 39.45 -11.24
C PRO A 520 19.68 40.92 -11.46
N GLY A 521 18.39 41.18 -11.30
CA GLY A 521 17.79 42.51 -11.38
C GLY A 521 16.92 42.79 -10.17
N ALA A 522 16.54 44.05 -9.96
CA ALA A 522 15.79 44.42 -8.75
C ALA A 522 14.35 43.85 -8.73
N ASP A 523 13.75 43.66 -9.90
CA ASP A 523 12.38 43.15 -10.04
C ASP A 523 12.40 41.74 -10.66
N ARG A 524 13.30 41.49 -11.63
CA ARG A 524 13.43 40.24 -12.37
C ARG A 524 14.87 39.77 -12.46
N THR A 525 15.08 38.47 -12.32
CA THR A 525 16.36 37.79 -12.51
C THR A 525 16.25 36.92 -13.76
N GLU A 526 17.13 37.17 -14.72
CA GLU A 526 17.20 36.34 -15.92
C GLU A 526 18.18 35.19 -15.66
N VAL A 527 17.71 33.97 -15.92
CA VAL A 527 18.48 32.73 -15.86
C VAL A 527 18.64 32.24 -17.29
N THR A 528 19.89 32.13 -17.76
CA THR A 528 20.21 31.74 -19.14
C THR A 528 21.03 30.46 -19.15
N PHE A 529 20.62 29.47 -19.92
CA PHE A 529 21.33 28.19 -20.09
C PHE A 529 21.32 27.74 -21.55
N GLU A 530 22.21 26.82 -21.92
CA GLU A 530 22.34 26.35 -23.30
C GLU A 530 21.09 25.56 -23.75
N VAL A 531 20.72 25.69 -25.03
CA VAL A 531 19.75 24.77 -25.65
C VAL A 531 20.39 23.39 -25.71
N PRO A 532 19.71 22.32 -25.23
CA PRO A 532 20.32 21.00 -25.20
C PRO A 532 20.66 20.53 -26.63
N PRO A 533 21.79 19.83 -26.84
CA PRO A 533 22.30 19.51 -28.18
C PRO A 533 21.32 18.75 -29.09
N GLY A 534 20.37 18.01 -28.51
CA GLY A 534 19.36 17.23 -29.21
C GLY A 534 17.99 17.89 -29.36
N ALA A 535 17.80 19.17 -29.01
CA ALA A 535 16.52 19.85 -29.17
C ALA A 535 16.25 20.33 -30.61
N GLU A 536 15.09 19.98 -31.15
CA GLU A 536 14.51 20.62 -32.34
C GLU A 536 13.90 21.98 -31.99
N GLU A 537 13.16 22.03 -30.87
CA GLU A 537 12.46 23.22 -30.38
C GLU A 537 12.36 23.18 -28.85
N ILE A 538 12.48 24.35 -28.22
CA ILE A 538 12.17 24.52 -26.80
C ILE A 538 10.67 24.74 -26.67
N GLU A 539 10.01 23.96 -25.83
CA GLU A 539 8.60 24.16 -25.54
C GLU A 539 8.45 25.34 -24.58
N THR A 540 7.73 26.37 -25.03
CA THR A 540 7.55 27.61 -24.28
C THR A 540 6.12 27.81 -23.80
N ASP A 541 5.19 26.97 -24.24
CA ASP A 541 3.82 26.96 -23.71
C ASP A 541 3.76 26.22 -22.36
N GLU A 542 4.72 25.32 -22.09
CA GLU A 542 4.94 24.70 -20.78
C GLU A 542 5.79 25.59 -19.84
N PRO A 543 5.54 25.56 -18.53
CA PRO A 543 6.27 26.38 -17.58
C PRO A 543 7.74 25.94 -17.46
N VAL A 544 8.61 26.94 -17.26
CA VAL A 544 9.99 26.73 -16.80
C VAL A 544 10.00 26.96 -15.30
N VAL A 545 10.51 26.00 -14.54
CA VAL A 545 10.36 25.95 -13.09
C VAL A 545 11.73 25.88 -12.43
N ALA A 546 11.95 26.74 -11.44
CA ALA A 546 13.07 26.63 -10.51
C ALA A 546 12.61 25.81 -9.30
N VAL A 547 13.41 24.85 -8.85
CA VAL A 547 13.11 23.91 -7.77
C VAL A 547 14.27 23.85 -6.80
N ASN A 548 14.03 23.97 -5.50
CA ASN A 548 15.05 23.76 -4.46
C ASN A 548 15.07 22.29 -3.99
N ARG A 549 15.90 21.97 -3.00
CA ARG A 549 15.99 20.61 -2.43
C ARG A 549 14.75 20.15 -1.67
N ASP A 550 13.94 21.09 -1.16
CA ASP A 550 12.71 20.81 -0.42
C ASP A 550 11.50 20.57 -1.34
N GLY A 551 11.69 20.65 -2.67
CA GLY A 551 10.63 20.51 -3.67
C GLY A 551 9.81 21.78 -3.88
N GLU A 552 10.11 22.87 -3.17
CA GLU A 552 9.47 24.16 -3.40
C GLU A 552 9.80 24.67 -4.80
N THR A 553 8.85 25.36 -5.42
CA THR A 553 8.99 25.80 -6.80
C THR A 553 8.68 27.27 -7.03
N VAL A 554 9.35 27.84 -8.04
CA VAL A 554 9.03 29.15 -8.60
C VAL A 554 8.96 29.03 -10.11
N GLU A 555 7.82 29.41 -10.69
CA GLU A 555 7.65 29.45 -12.15
C GLU A 555 8.25 30.73 -12.75
N ALA A 556 8.82 30.60 -13.95
CA ALA A 556 9.29 31.74 -14.73
C ALA A 556 8.11 32.55 -15.27
N GLU A 557 8.19 33.88 -15.20
CA GLU A 557 7.16 34.78 -15.71
C GLU A 557 7.26 35.00 -17.24
N ALA A 558 8.39 34.65 -17.85
CA ALA A 558 8.59 34.68 -19.29
C ALA A 558 9.76 33.78 -19.70
N VAL A 559 9.64 33.14 -20.86
CA VAL A 559 10.67 32.27 -21.43
C VAL A 559 10.91 32.67 -22.89
N SER A 560 12.18 32.62 -23.32
CA SER A 560 12.54 32.80 -24.72
C SER A 560 13.73 31.93 -25.09
N ALA A 561 13.77 31.42 -26.32
CA ALA A 561 14.89 30.69 -26.86
C ALA A 561 15.29 31.25 -28.24
N ASP A 562 16.59 31.36 -28.51
CA ASP A 562 17.10 31.88 -29.79
C ASP A 562 17.92 30.86 -30.61
N GLY A 563 17.82 29.58 -30.22
CA GLY A 563 18.45 28.42 -30.88
C GLY A 563 19.86 28.12 -30.36
N GLU A 564 20.47 29.00 -29.57
CA GLU A 564 21.71 28.74 -28.84
C GLU A 564 21.46 28.69 -27.33
N ALA A 565 20.62 29.58 -26.80
CA ALA A 565 20.31 29.64 -25.38
C ALA A 565 18.80 29.73 -25.10
N VAL A 566 18.42 29.25 -23.92
CA VAL A 566 17.13 29.47 -23.26
C VAL A 566 17.33 30.55 -22.21
N THR A 567 16.43 31.53 -22.16
CA THR A 567 16.41 32.57 -21.11
C THR A 567 15.05 32.58 -20.44
N ALA A 568 15.04 32.29 -19.15
CA ALA A 568 13.89 32.31 -18.28
C ALA A 568 13.97 33.52 -17.32
N SER A 569 12.86 34.25 -17.21
CA SER A 569 12.76 35.48 -16.43
C SER A 569 11.93 35.22 -15.18
N PHE A 570 12.58 35.14 -14.03
CA PHE A 570 11.93 34.89 -12.75
C PHE A 570 11.70 36.20 -11.99
N ALA A 571 10.63 36.25 -11.21
CA ALA A 571 10.48 37.29 -10.20
C ALA A 571 11.61 37.12 -9.16
N THR A 572 12.35 38.19 -8.90
CA THR A 572 13.59 38.10 -8.09
C THR A 572 13.29 37.74 -6.64
N THR A 573 12.22 38.30 -6.07
CA THR A 573 11.89 38.03 -4.66
C THR A 573 11.54 36.56 -4.44
N PRO A 574 10.61 35.93 -5.20
CA PRO A 574 10.37 34.49 -5.09
C PRO A 574 11.61 33.62 -5.29
N LEU A 575 12.46 33.93 -6.28
CA LEU A 575 13.68 33.14 -6.52
C LEU A 575 14.70 33.25 -5.36
N LEU A 576 14.81 34.41 -4.72
CA LEU A 576 15.62 34.58 -3.51
C LEU A 576 15.01 33.90 -2.29
N ASP A 577 13.68 33.87 -2.20
CA ASP A 577 12.97 33.16 -1.12
C ASP A 577 13.18 31.65 -1.27
N LEU A 578 13.13 31.14 -2.51
CA LEU A 578 13.47 29.75 -2.85
C LEU A 578 14.92 29.39 -2.46
N ALA A 579 15.83 30.38 -2.54
CA ALA A 579 17.24 30.26 -2.15
C ALA A 579 17.50 30.42 -0.64
N ALA A 580 16.48 30.72 0.17
CA ALA A 580 16.64 31.06 1.58
C ALA A 580 16.73 29.82 2.51
N VAL A 581 16.97 28.64 1.94
CA VAL A 581 17.20 27.38 2.66
C VAL A 581 18.70 27.13 2.84
N GLU A 582 19.08 26.28 3.81
CA GLU A 582 20.50 25.96 4.04
C GLU A 582 21.03 25.07 2.89
N ASP A 583 22.03 25.56 2.15
CA ASP A 583 22.60 24.88 0.95
C ASP A 583 21.55 24.67 -0.17
N PRO A 584 21.12 25.74 -0.85
CA PRO A 584 19.81 25.80 -1.54
C PRO A 584 19.66 24.98 -2.82
N ALA A 585 20.74 24.39 -3.35
CA ALA A 585 20.75 23.49 -4.50
C ALA A 585 19.62 23.76 -5.53
N ILE A 586 19.63 24.96 -6.12
CA ILE A 586 18.55 25.39 -7.02
C ILE A 586 18.78 24.85 -8.42
N ARG A 587 17.72 24.27 -8.98
CA ARG A 587 17.73 23.62 -10.29
C ARG A 587 16.60 24.19 -11.14
N VAL A 588 16.90 24.51 -12.40
CA VAL A 588 15.92 25.02 -13.35
C VAL A 588 15.61 23.95 -14.39
N PHE A 589 14.33 23.66 -14.58
CA PHE A 589 13.83 22.69 -15.53
C PHE A 589 13.02 23.37 -16.62
N ALA A 590 13.31 23.04 -17.88
CA ALA A 590 12.56 23.48 -19.04
C ALA A 590 12.22 22.31 -19.97
N HIS A 591 11.20 22.49 -20.80
CA HIS A 591 10.68 21.46 -21.68
C HIS A 591 11.18 21.63 -23.12
N TYR A 592 11.44 20.54 -23.84
CA TYR A 592 11.87 20.58 -25.23
C TYR A 592 11.38 19.38 -26.05
N HIS A 593 11.27 19.60 -27.36
CA HIS A 593 11.02 18.57 -28.37
C HIS A 593 12.35 18.11 -28.95
N ALA A 594 12.65 16.81 -28.89
CA ALA A 594 13.89 16.26 -29.45
C ALA A 594 13.87 16.20 -30.98
N ASP A 595 15.04 16.42 -31.60
CA ASP A 595 15.28 15.98 -32.96
C ASP A 595 15.35 14.44 -32.98
N GLN A 596 14.33 13.81 -33.58
CA GLN A 596 14.23 12.35 -33.72
C GLN A 596 15.44 11.69 -34.39
N ALA A 597 16.30 12.45 -35.09
CA ALA A 597 17.53 11.91 -35.65
C ALA A 597 18.62 11.62 -34.60
N GLU A 598 18.55 12.28 -33.44
CA GLU A 598 19.52 12.17 -32.34
C GLU A 598 19.06 11.20 -31.23
N TRP A 599 17.77 10.82 -31.22
CA TRP A 599 17.20 9.89 -30.23
C TRP A 599 16.67 8.58 -30.87
N PRO A 600 16.86 7.40 -30.25
CA PRO A 600 16.58 6.09 -30.86
C PRO A 600 15.10 5.67 -30.85
N TYR A 601 14.20 6.54 -30.39
CA TYR A 601 12.79 6.26 -30.18
C TYR A 601 11.93 6.61 -31.42
N ASP A 602 11.03 5.71 -31.81
CA ASP A 602 10.28 5.76 -33.08
C ASP A 602 8.77 6.07 -32.85
N PHE A 603 8.41 6.74 -31.75
CA PHE A 603 7.02 6.78 -31.24
C PHE A 603 6.59 8.15 -30.71
N ASP A 604 5.28 8.41 -30.87
CA ASP A 604 4.54 9.47 -30.20
C ASP A 604 4.67 9.27 -28.68
N ILE A 605 5.06 10.34 -27.99
CA ILE A 605 5.22 10.43 -26.54
C ILE A 605 3.97 9.85 -25.81
N PRO A 606 4.12 9.12 -24.69
CA PRO A 606 2.98 8.62 -23.92
C PRO A 606 1.98 9.74 -23.62
N THR A 607 0.68 9.46 -23.73
CA THR A 607 -0.40 10.45 -23.57
C THR A 607 -0.68 10.88 -22.13
N SER A 608 0.23 10.61 -21.19
CA SER A 608 0.14 11.04 -19.80
C SER A 608 0.77 12.42 -19.65
N ASP A 609 0.11 13.33 -18.93
CA ASP A 609 0.46 14.76 -18.82
C ASP A 609 1.91 15.05 -18.35
N GLY A 610 2.62 14.07 -17.78
CA GLY A 610 3.99 14.25 -17.32
C GLY A 610 5.11 13.80 -18.28
N TYR A 611 4.76 13.29 -19.47
CA TYR A 611 5.74 12.84 -20.47
C TYR A 611 5.73 13.61 -21.78
N ASP A 612 4.77 14.52 -22.01
CA ASP A 612 4.55 15.24 -23.28
C ASP A 612 5.80 15.94 -23.86
N HIS A 613 6.82 16.18 -23.04
CA HIS A 613 8.09 16.80 -23.44
C HIS A 613 9.29 16.21 -22.67
N LEU A 614 10.47 16.28 -23.30
CA LEU A 614 11.74 16.01 -22.61
C LEU A 614 12.14 17.22 -21.75
N LYS A 615 12.92 16.99 -20.70
CA LYS A 615 13.32 18.01 -19.72
C LYS A 615 14.81 18.30 -19.79
N VAL A 616 15.16 19.56 -19.91
CA VAL A 616 16.53 20.06 -19.71
C VAL A 616 16.66 20.61 -18.30
N ARG A 617 17.77 20.29 -17.65
CA ARG A 617 18.16 20.69 -16.30
C ARG A 617 19.36 21.64 -16.35
N ALA A 618 19.31 22.71 -15.57
CA ALA A 618 20.45 23.60 -15.33
C ALA A 618 20.58 23.93 -13.83
N ASP A 619 21.80 24.04 -13.32
CA ASP A 619 22.08 24.45 -11.94
C ASP A 619 22.11 25.98 -11.82
N VAL A 620 21.62 26.51 -10.70
CA VAL A 620 21.69 27.94 -10.36
C VAL A 620 22.63 28.10 -9.17
N ASP A 621 23.74 28.80 -9.38
CA ASP A 621 24.65 29.18 -8.29
C ASP A 621 24.02 30.32 -7.48
N GLU A 622 23.67 30.05 -6.22
CA GLU A 622 23.03 31.02 -5.33
C GLU A 622 23.92 32.22 -5.01
N ASP A 623 25.26 32.06 -5.02
CA ASP A 623 26.19 33.16 -4.79
C ASP A 623 26.06 34.23 -5.90
N ASP A 624 25.57 33.83 -7.08
CA ASP A 624 25.37 34.69 -8.25
C ASP A 624 23.95 35.29 -8.35
N LEU A 625 23.02 34.93 -7.46
CA LEU A 625 21.67 35.54 -7.36
C LEU A 625 21.69 37.00 -6.88
N GLY A 626 22.86 37.49 -6.42
CA GLY A 626 23.22 38.89 -6.52
C GLY A 626 23.49 39.63 -5.21
N ASP A 627 24.52 40.47 -5.25
CA ASP A 627 24.91 41.37 -4.15
C ASP A 627 24.12 42.70 -4.22
N PHE A 628 22.85 42.68 -3.81
CA PHE A 628 21.96 43.85 -3.92
C PHE A 628 22.37 45.02 -3.00
N THR A 629 22.33 46.24 -3.53
CA THR A 629 22.52 47.44 -2.72
C THR A 629 21.40 47.58 -1.68
N PRO A 630 21.61 48.34 -0.57
CA PRO A 630 20.54 48.57 0.42
C PRO A 630 19.25 49.15 -0.19
N ALA A 631 19.37 49.94 -1.27
CA ALA A 631 18.22 50.48 -1.98
C ALA A 631 17.43 49.38 -2.72
N GLU A 632 18.12 48.45 -3.37
CA GLU A 632 17.53 47.31 -4.08
C GLU A 632 16.92 46.31 -3.09
N ARG A 633 17.63 45.94 -2.02
CA ARG A 633 17.08 45.12 -0.93
C ARG A 633 15.80 45.72 -0.34
N THR A 634 15.75 47.04 -0.16
CA THR A 634 14.53 47.72 0.32
C THR A 634 13.37 47.62 -0.67
N ARG A 635 13.64 47.56 -1.98
CA ARG A 635 12.61 47.36 -3.00
C ARG A 635 12.14 45.91 -3.06
N LEU A 636 13.02 44.93 -2.85
CA LEU A 636 12.65 43.52 -2.72
C LEU A 636 11.67 43.31 -1.54
N VAL A 637 11.95 43.91 -0.37
CA VAL A 637 10.99 43.89 0.77
C VAL A 637 9.65 44.55 0.39
N ARG A 638 9.65 45.57 -0.48
CA ARG A 638 8.42 46.22 -0.96
C ARG A 638 7.60 45.28 -1.83
N GLU A 639 8.25 44.45 -2.63
CA GLU A 639 7.60 43.47 -3.50
C GLU A 639 7.04 42.30 -2.70
N ARG A 640 7.78 41.80 -1.70
CA ARG A 640 7.26 40.83 -0.73
C ARG A 640 5.96 41.31 -0.10
N VAL A 641 5.92 42.54 0.41
CA VAL A 641 4.68 43.13 0.98
C VAL A 641 3.52 43.16 -0.03
N ALA A 642 3.80 43.35 -1.31
CA ALA A 642 2.77 43.38 -2.35
C ALA A 642 2.24 41.98 -2.70
N ALA A 643 3.01 40.92 -2.42
CA ALA A 643 2.64 39.53 -2.66
C ALA A 643 1.74 38.93 -1.55
N LEU A 644 1.79 39.44 -0.31
CA LEU A 644 1.11 38.89 0.88
C LEU A 644 -0.43 39.07 0.94
N ASP A 645 -1.11 39.36 -0.18
CA ASP A 645 -2.57 39.66 -0.28
C ASP A 645 -3.16 40.48 0.89
N LEU A 646 -2.40 41.47 1.37
CA LEU A 646 -2.78 42.24 2.55
C LEU A 646 -3.98 43.15 2.26
N HIS A 647 -4.78 43.46 3.29
CA HIS A 647 -5.80 44.50 3.14
C HIS A 647 -5.18 45.78 2.57
N ARG A 648 -5.69 46.22 1.41
CA ARG A 648 -5.19 47.35 0.59
C ARG A 648 -4.67 48.56 1.37
N GLY A 649 -5.34 48.96 2.46
CA GLY A 649 -4.90 50.10 3.29
C GLY A 649 -3.59 49.86 4.05
N THR A 650 -3.34 48.62 4.49
CA THR A 650 -2.11 48.19 5.16
C THR A 650 -0.99 48.09 4.15
N GLU A 651 -1.20 47.36 3.05
CA GLU A 651 -0.28 47.21 1.92
C GLU A 651 0.25 48.57 1.43
N ASN A 652 -0.64 49.52 1.10
CA ASN A 652 -0.25 50.85 0.63
C ASN A 652 0.57 51.65 1.66
N SER A 653 0.36 51.45 2.96
CA SER A 653 1.12 52.13 4.01
C SER A 653 2.55 51.60 4.08
N LEU A 654 2.67 50.27 4.06
CA LEU A 654 3.93 49.55 4.15
C LEU A 654 4.79 49.79 2.89
N THR A 655 4.23 49.54 1.71
CA THR A 655 4.94 49.74 0.43
C THR A 655 5.37 51.20 0.23
N SER A 656 4.55 52.17 0.64
CA SER A 656 4.95 53.59 0.58
C SER A 656 6.09 53.93 1.55
N THR A 657 6.14 53.29 2.72
CA THR A 657 7.22 53.49 3.69
C THR A 657 8.54 52.96 3.13
N LEU A 658 8.53 51.75 2.57
CA LEU A 658 9.69 51.10 1.94
C LEU A 658 10.18 51.88 0.71
N GLU A 659 9.28 52.31 -0.17
CA GLU A 659 9.66 53.11 -1.34
C GLU A 659 10.36 54.43 -0.92
N ASN A 660 9.89 55.06 0.15
CA ASN A 660 10.56 56.26 0.68
C ASN A 660 11.93 55.97 1.31
N ALA A 661 12.12 54.78 1.89
CA ALA A 661 13.40 54.31 2.41
C ALA A 661 14.39 54.03 1.27
N ALA A 662 13.98 53.28 0.23
CA ALA A 662 14.77 53.01 -0.97
C ALA A 662 15.24 54.32 -1.65
N ASN A 663 14.31 55.25 -1.89
CA ASN A 663 14.62 56.58 -2.43
C ASN A 663 15.60 57.38 -1.55
N SER A 664 15.73 57.05 -0.26
CA SER A 664 16.70 57.69 0.64
C SER A 664 18.08 57.07 0.51
N PHE A 665 18.17 55.75 0.33
CA PHE A 665 19.41 55.07 -0.04
C PHE A 665 19.95 55.54 -1.41
N ASP A 666 19.11 55.71 -2.43
CA ASP A 666 19.53 56.25 -3.75
C ASP A 666 20.17 57.65 -3.63
N ARG A 667 19.77 58.41 -2.60
CA ARG A 667 20.30 59.74 -2.30
C ARG A 667 21.49 59.70 -1.35
N ALA A 668 22.03 58.52 -1.07
CA ALA A 668 23.10 58.26 -0.11
C ALA A 668 22.81 58.83 1.29
N ASN A 669 21.57 58.70 1.75
CA ASN A 669 21.13 59.15 3.08
C ASN A 669 20.68 57.95 3.92
N GLU A 670 21.66 57.15 4.33
CA GLU A 670 21.52 55.88 5.05
C GLU A 670 20.77 56.06 6.37
N THR A 671 21.16 57.03 7.21
CA THR A 671 20.45 57.30 8.48
C THR A 671 18.97 57.61 8.27
N ALA A 672 18.59 58.37 7.24
CA ALA A 672 17.18 58.65 6.96
C ALA A 672 16.45 57.45 6.37
N ALA A 673 17.14 56.55 5.67
CA ALA A 673 16.59 55.30 5.19
C ALA A 673 16.35 54.32 6.35
N ALA A 674 17.34 54.11 7.21
CA ALA A 674 17.25 53.28 8.41
C ALA A 674 16.11 53.72 9.35
N ASN A 675 15.97 55.03 9.62
CA ASN A 675 14.84 55.55 10.40
C ASN A 675 13.46 55.22 9.79
N ARG A 676 13.36 55.10 8.47
CA ARG A 676 12.11 54.70 7.79
C ARG A 676 11.91 53.19 7.84
N LEU A 677 12.97 52.40 7.75
CA LEU A 677 12.91 50.95 7.96
C LEU A 677 12.50 50.62 9.41
N CYS A 678 13.03 51.32 10.42
CA CYS A 678 12.53 51.18 11.79
C CYS A 678 11.05 51.55 11.90
N ALA A 679 10.60 52.59 11.20
CA ALA A 679 9.18 52.96 11.17
C ALA A 679 8.32 51.92 10.45
N PHE A 680 8.87 51.20 9.47
CA PHE A 680 8.24 50.06 8.81
C PHE A 680 8.12 48.86 9.76
N ILE A 681 9.21 48.46 10.45
CA ILE A 681 9.21 47.40 11.47
C ILE A 681 8.11 47.65 12.52
N ASN A 682 8.04 48.87 13.08
CA ASN A 682 6.99 49.25 14.03
C ASN A 682 5.56 49.15 13.45
N GLN A 683 5.37 49.38 12.14
CA GLN A 683 4.08 49.22 11.48
C GLN A 683 3.71 47.73 11.34
N VAL A 684 4.68 46.89 10.97
CA VAL A 684 4.52 45.44 10.85
C VAL A 684 4.19 44.83 12.22
N GLU A 685 4.99 45.10 13.25
CA GLU A 685 4.74 44.65 14.63
C GLU A 685 3.34 45.05 15.14
N ALA A 686 2.87 46.25 14.79
CA ALA A 686 1.55 46.71 15.21
C ALA A 686 0.40 45.91 14.58
N GLN A 687 0.61 45.33 13.39
CA GLN A 687 -0.36 44.54 12.64
C GLN A 687 -0.14 43.02 12.73
N ARG A 688 0.98 42.56 13.29
CA ARG A 688 1.29 41.15 13.55
C ARG A 688 0.16 40.43 14.29
N GLY A 689 -0.21 39.24 13.80
CA GLY A 689 -1.31 38.41 14.32
C GLY A 689 -2.70 39.06 14.18
N LYS A 690 -2.83 40.11 13.36
CA LYS A 690 -4.11 40.82 13.14
C LYS A 690 -4.45 40.96 11.66
N LYS A 691 -3.54 41.59 10.91
CA LYS A 691 -3.71 41.86 9.47
C LYS A 691 -2.53 41.40 8.64
N ILE A 692 -1.49 40.93 9.31
CA ILE A 692 -0.29 40.30 8.78
C ILE A 692 -0.14 39.07 9.66
N ASP A 693 0.10 37.91 9.05
CA ASP A 693 0.35 36.68 9.79
C ASP A 693 1.61 36.82 10.66
N GLU A 694 1.79 35.94 11.65
CA GLU A 694 2.98 35.99 12.50
C GLU A 694 4.25 35.64 11.73
N ALA A 695 4.20 34.65 10.83
CA ALA A 695 5.34 34.25 10.00
C ALA A 695 5.74 35.38 9.02
N ASP A 696 4.75 35.93 8.30
CA ASP A 696 4.97 37.07 7.39
C ASP A 696 5.52 38.30 8.11
N ALA A 697 5.09 38.54 9.35
CA ALA A 697 5.58 39.66 10.13
C ALA A 697 7.05 39.46 10.54
N ASP A 698 7.44 38.24 10.91
CA ASP A 698 8.83 37.91 11.24
C ASP A 698 9.74 38.07 10.02
N ASP A 699 9.38 37.49 8.87
CA ASP A 699 10.11 37.60 7.59
C ASP A 699 10.34 39.07 7.19
N LEU A 700 9.29 39.89 7.20
CA LEU A 700 9.40 41.31 6.83
C LEU A 700 10.29 42.11 7.79
N ILE A 701 10.26 41.77 9.08
CA ILE A 701 11.07 42.45 10.10
C ILE A 701 12.54 42.08 9.93
N GLU A 702 12.84 40.79 9.82
CA GLU A 702 14.20 40.27 9.65
C GLU A 702 14.89 40.91 8.44
N ARG A 703 14.26 40.88 7.27
CA ARG A 703 14.81 41.51 6.06
C ARG A 703 15.06 43.01 6.23
N ALA A 704 14.18 43.72 6.93
CA ALA A 704 14.36 45.14 7.20
C ALA A 704 15.53 45.40 8.17
N GLU A 705 15.69 44.56 9.18
CA GLU A 705 16.79 44.61 10.15
C GLU A 705 18.14 44.32 9.50
N GLU A 706 18.23 43.34 8.59
CA GLU A 706 19.44 43.07 7.81
C GLU A 706 19.89 44.26 6.98
N ILE A 707 18.97 44.95 6.32
CA ILE A 707 19.29 46.15 5.53
C ILE A 707 19.82 47.28 6.44
N ILE A 708 19.25 47.43 7.63
CA ILE A 708 19.68 48.41 8.63
C ILE A 708 21.08 48.06 9.15
N ALA A 709 21.32 46.79 9.48
CA ALA A 709 22.59 46.28 9.96
C ALA A 709 23.70 46.43 8.90
N ALA A 710 23.40 46.18 7.62
CA ALA A 710 24.33 46.30 6.51
C ALA A 710 24.89 47.73 6.33
N VAL A 711 24.16 48.76 6.76
CA VAL A 711 24.60 50.16 6.74
C VAL A 711 25.13 50.66 8.10
N GLY A 712 25.22 49.77 9.09
CA GLY A 712 25.77 50.07 10.41
C GLY A 712 24.91 50.99 11.27
N GLU A 713 23.59 51.01 11.04
CA GLU A 713 22.60 51.71 11.86
C GLU A 713 21.85 50.71 12.76
N GLU A 714 21.06 51.19 13.72
CA GLU A 714 20.25 50.36 14.64
C GLU A 714 18.86 50.98 14.81
N CYS A 715 17.86 50.13 15.01
CA CYS A 715 16.56 50.49 15.61
C CYS A 715 16.64 50.31 17.14
#